data_AF-V9VZW4-F1
#
_entry.id   AF-V9VZW4-F1
#
_cell.length_a   1.000
_cell.length_b   1.000
_cell.length_c   1.000
_cell.angle_alpha   90.00
_cell.angle_beta   90.00
_cell.angle_gamma   90.00
#
_symmetry.space_group_name_H-M   'P 1'
#
loop_
_entity.id
_entity.type
_entity.pdbx_description
1 polymer ?
#
loop_
_entity_poly.entity_id
_entity_poly.type
_entity_poly.pdbx_seq_one_letter_code
_entity_poly.pdbx_strand_id
1 'polypeptide(L)'
;MANTPDPLANNPAIRQWAERFYSLKAWTMPDLPGPGDEAVDNRRNAALAELNKITIPAALSSGARRSLAGGRKALKKEILSADEAGAFDKIDSDISDLASQIAAQLDVAAARGLAQSALAAAEEKFASVRDSLDQGAFTYVEGLIKAAQKTMAAAVTDKEFAAVEATAKGISAKAEDACKYGIYFDTWTHATLALINPMTGGTKDAAAAARSTQMKSAATHSKAGDFGAARSALEAWKTNLGDEGDLAEALSFAALMDGYMANTHDRCTFILASAVPDARDFRNHLKNAKKKAYKDQKFAEAKALLQELIDYSSTERGKLARYMRGFDGSLRADEGFRNALTAADTKQKFKGANDPAGAQADLQVWEKANRALMRKSHSKQIVKALEAKYDALKKVLAEPELSDLTATWNAHKLLADDDKFDKKTGAPQYHAKLSQLFKLEKVVDGRREMAQILTQFPAAAAYDFHKPVADNITAQKYPEAVSAVPAALALLRAMPGYLTTKKAAGDLLAVLPGDADALKSTLDDAIKAAEITARGGDPAKATGDLQTVLDGTDYMDLVLAMADYRGKLVKVEKEHARTKKYLKLPAAESKLDEALQAARDRAGKDKEYGDAFLMLDTHEKLLKTVKPMATARFQVQGIIAALKRAGVASKELKPFEDKAAAAEAEAKKPDFDKAGTAFDQVRKELEKLSTEAAEAYEMMDGVGSNAGHSLDRHGPDVSDEDLITRLKTGKPPNAHSDDERSFTGASSKFHSPQDWLSGREIAAEAALAKGVDITETEMTFTGNPLTDPDESADFTVEHGRPIDKAYIGRKKHLRSDDSGEPIADKTYESFEEVEGLTRAYVNFIWEPELLPAETTNHPDPATDYPEEKAQDNADYVAKYTIRHNSAPAKIPGRWVMMQQYPVADGWDNETKTYTNGNPGNMIP
;
A
#
# COMPACT_ATOMS: atom_id res chain seq x y z
N MET A 1 -0.06 11.22 2.14
CA MET A 1 -0.32 12.56 2.76
C MET A 1 0.66 13.14 3.85
N ALA A 2 1.70 12.45 4.35
CA ALA A 2 2.58 12.99 5.43
C ALA A 2 3.65 14.03 5.01
N ASN A 3 3.70 14.44 3.73
CA ASN A 3 4.81 15.21 3.15
C ASN A 3 4.45 16.58 2.58
N THR A 4 3.19 17.04 2.70
CA THR A 4 2.84 18.39 2.28
C THR A 4 3.45 19.40 3.28
N PRO A 5 4.25 20.39 2.83
CA PRO A 5 4.74 21.45 3.71
C PRO A 5 3.55 22.08 4.44
N ASP A 6 3.62 22.29 5.76
CA ASP A 6 2.53 22.90 6.52
C ASP A 6 2.35 24.36 6.06
N PRO A 7 1.37 24.67 5.19
CA PRO A 7 1.24 26.00 4.62
C PRO A 7 0.73 27.00 5.69
N LEU A 8 0.21 26.47 6.80
CA LEU A 8 -0.22 27.24 7.99
C LEU A 8 0.96 27.87 8.75
N ALA A 9 2.20 27.39 8.57
CA ALA A 9 3.38 28.08 9.10
C ALA A 9 3.61 29.47 8.47
N ASN A 10 2.98 29.73 7.32
CA ASN A 10 2.98 31.00 6.61
C ASN A 10 1.58 31.63 6.54
N ASN A 11 0.62 31.19 7.37
CA ASN A 11 -0.71 31.81 7.39
C ASN A 11 -0.54 33.31 7.69
N PRO A 12 -0.91 34.21 6.76
CA PRO A 12 -0.71 35.65 6.93
C PRO A 12 -1.33 36.20 8.21
N ALA A 13 -2.43 35.58 8.68
CA ALA A 13 -3.19 36.02 9.85
C ALA A 13 -2.40 35.94 11.17
N ILE A 14 -1.45 35.01 11.30
CA ILE A 14 -0.68 34.81 12.54
C ILE A 14 0.79 35.22 12.39
N ARG A 15 1.20 35.70 11.21
CA ARG A 15 2.57 36.08 10.90
C ARG A 15 3.09 37.22 11.79
N GLN A 16 2.22 38.16 12.15
CA GLN A 16 2.53 39.26 13.07
C GLN A 16 3.02 38.75 14.45
N TRP A 17 2.48 37.63 14.93
CA TRP A 17 2.86 37.04 16.22
C TRP A 17 4.21 36.33 16.13
N ALA A 18 4.46 35.65 15.02
CA ALA A 18 5.75 35.02 14.73
C ALA A 18 6.89 36.07 14.66
N GLU A 19 6.65 37.21 14.01
CA GLU A 19 7.64 38.28 13.87
C GLU A 19 7.98 38.94 15.22
N ARG A 20 7.00 39.14 16.11
CA ARG A 20 7.24 39.60 17.50
C ARG A 20 8.02 38.57 18.32
N PHE A 21 7.78 37.28 18.11
CA PHE A 21 8.44 36.19 18.83
C PHE A 21 9.94 36.05 18.55
N TYR A 22 10.33 36.04 17.27
CA TYR A 22 11.73 35.83 16.88
C TYR A 22 12.68 36.95 17.34
N SER A 23 12.13 38.05 17.86
CA SER A 23 12.90 39.14 18.46
C SER A 23 13.26 38.93 19.95
N LEU A 24 12.74 37.88 20.61
CA LEU A 24 12.82 37.70 22.06
C LEU A 24 13.44 36.37 22.50
N LYS A 25 14.57 36.44 23.21
CA LYS A 25 15.23 35.28 23.84
C LYS A 25 14.41 34.71 25.00
N ALA A 26 14.43 33.40 25.21
CA ALA A 26 13.60 32.70 26.21
C ALA A 26 13.90 33.06 27.68
N TRP A 27 15.12 33.49 27.96
CA TRP A 27 15.64 33.76 29.31
C TRP A 27 15.80 35.25 29.62
N THR A 28 15.35 36.13 28.72
CA THR A 28 15.41 37.60 28.92
C THR A 28 14.07 38.15 29.40
N MET A 29 13.27 37.33 30.09
CA MET A 29 12.03 37.80 30.69
C MET A 29 12.41 38.67 31.90
N PRO A 30 11.90 39.91 31.99
CA PRO A 30 12.14 40.74 33.17
C PRO A 30 11.60 40.03 34.40
N ASP A 31 12.30 40.14 35.53
CA ASP A 31 11.69 39.82 36.83
C ASP A 31 10.44 40.69 37.02
N LEU A 32 9.52 40.22 37.87
CA LEU A 32 8.46 41.08 38.37
C LEU A 32 9.11 42.34 38.94
N PRO A 33 8.82 43.54 38.37
CA PRO A 33 9.38 44.77 38.92
C PRO A 33 8.96 44.89 40.38
N GLY A 34 9.84 45.45 41.21
CA GLY A 34 9.53 45.70 42.63
C GLY A 34 8.24 46.53 42.77
N PRO A 35 7.52 46.42 43.90
CA PRO A 35 6.22 47.06 44.09
C PRO A 35 6.30 48.56 43.76
N GLY A 36 5.49 48.99 42.80
CA GLY A 36 5.49 50.33 42.22
C GLY A 36 4.16 51.04 42.43
N ASP A 37 3.75 51.88 41.48
CA ASP A 37 2.42 52.49 41.46
C ASP A 37 1.33 51.40 41.49
N GLU A 38 0.49 51.42 42.53
CA GLU A 38 -0.56 50.43 42.77
C GLU A 38 -1.51 50.28 41.58
N ALA A 39 -1.74 51.34 40.80
CA ALA A 39 -2.56 51.28 39.59
C ALA A 39 -1.90 50.45 38.48
N VAL A 40 -0.58 50.58 38.30
CA VAL A 40 0.19 49.83 37.30
C VAL A 40 0.31 48.36 37.72
N ASP A 41 0.55 48.10 39.00
CA ASP A 41 0.65 46.74 39.55
C ASP A 41 -0.68 45.97 39.44
N ASN A 42 -1.81 46.64 39.68
CA ASN A 42 -3.14 46.05 39.50
C ASN A 42 -3.44 45.71 38.02
N ARG A 43 -3.09 46.61 37.08
CA ARG A 43 -3.24 46.34 35.64
C ARG A 43 -2.34 45.19 35.19
N ARG A 44 -1.09 45.14 35.67
CA ARG A 44 -0.13 44.06 35.40
C ARG A 44 -0.67 42.70 35.83
N ASN A 45 -1.16 42.60 37.06
CA ASN A 45 -1.72 41.36 37.59
C ASN A 45 -2.97 40.91 36.82
N ALA A 46 -3.85 41.85 36.44
CA ALA A 46 -5.03 41.55 35.63
C ALA A 46 -4.64 41.03 34.23
N ALA A 47 -3.72 41.70 33.54
CA ALA A 47 -3.27 41.30 32.21
C ALA A 47 -2.55 39.93 32.23
N LEU A 48 -1.70 39.66 33.23
CA LEU A 48 -1.11 38.34 33.43
C LEU A 48 -2.18 37.27 33.65
N ALA A 49 -3.20 37.55 34.46
CA ALA A 49 -4.30 36.61 34.70
C ALA A 49 -5.08 36.30 33.41
N GLU A 50 -5.37 37.28 32.56
CA GLU A 50 -6.04 37.06 31.27
C GLU A 50 -5.13 36.30 30.28
N LEU A 51 -3.86 36.67 30.15
CA LEU A 51 -2.90 35.97 29.29
C LEU A 51 -2.72 34.49 29.71
N ASN A 52 -2.76 34.22 31.02
CA ASN A 52 -2.64 32.87 31.57
C ASN A 52 -3.86 31.97 31.23
N LYS A 53 -5.04 32.55 30.97
CA LYS A 53 -6.22 31.79 30.49
C LYS A 53 -6.07 31.32 29.04
N ILE A 54 -5.22 31.97 28.26
CA ILE A 54 -4.99 31.60 26.86
C ILE A 54 -4.11 30.35 26.81
N THR A 55 -4.68 29.25 26.32
CA THR A 55 -3.97 27.98 26.06
C THR A 55 -3.75 27.81 24.56
N ILE A 56 -2.69 27.06 24.20
CA ILE A 56 -2.38 26.78 22.79
C ILE A 56 -2.68 25.31 22.51
N PRO A 57 -3.79 25.01 21.82
CA PRO A 57 -4.25 23.64 21.66
C PRO A 57 -3.29 22.79 20.81
N ALA A 58 -3.11 21.53 21.22
CA ALA A 58 -2.33 20.55 20.47
C ALA A 58 -2.90 20.25 19.07
N ALA A 59 -4.21 20.48 18.86
CA ALA A 59 -4.90 20.32 17.58
C ALA A 59 -4.41 21.28 16.48
N LEU A 60 -3.79 22.40 16.86
CA LEU A 60 -3.22 23.35 15.91
C LEU A 60 -1.97 22.79 15.24
N SER A 61 -1.70 23.26 14.02
CA SER A 61 -0.48 22.88 13.28
C SER A 61 0.78 23.37 14.01
N SER A 62 1.92 22.71 13.82
CA SER A 62 3.18 23.11 14.45
C SER A 62 3.61 24.53 14.05
N GLY A 63 3.32 24.95 12.82
CA GLY A 63 3.45 26.35 12.40
C GLY A 63 2.63 27.30 13.26
N ALA A 64 1.33 27.03 13.38
CA ALA A 64 0.41 27.89 14.13
C ALA A 64 0.72 27.92 15.63
N ARG A 65 0.97 26.75 16.25
CA ARG A 65 1.32 26.66 17.67
C ARG A 65 2.51 27.54 18.04
N ARG A 66 3.55 27.56 17.20
CA ARG A 66 4.76 28.36 17.46
C ARG A 66 4.52 29.85 17.32
N SER A 67 3.84 30.28 16.26
CA SER A 67 3.52 31.69 16.06
C SER A 67 2.71 32.23 17.24
N LEU A 68 1.72 31.46 17.70
CA LEU A 68 0.83 31.84 18.81
C LEU A 68 1.53 31.75 20.17
N ALA A 69 2.38 30.73 20.40
CA ALA A 69 3.20 30.62 21.61
C ALA A 69 4.15 31.79 21.71
N GLY A 70 4.71 32.16 20.57
CA GLY A 70 5.56 33.30 20.47
C GLY A 70 4.88 34.65 20.70
N GLY A 71 3.65 34.81 20.20
CA GLY A 71 2.81 35.97 20.52
C GLY A 71 2.50 36.06 22.02
N ARG A 72 2.13 34.93 22.65
CA ARG A 72 1.89 34.84 24.10
C ARG A 72 3.12 35.27 24.90
N LYS A 73 4.30 34.79 24.51
CA LYS A 73 5.58 35.15 25.14
C LYS A 73 5.90 36.64 24.99
N ALA A 74 5.71 37.20 23.79
CA ALA A 74 5.94 38.63 23.54
C ALA A 74 5.05 39.50 24.43
N LEU A 75 3.76 39.15 24.52
CA LEU A 75 2.81 39.85 25.40
C LEU A 75 3.20 39.75 26.87
N LYS A 76 3.66 38.58 27.33
CA LYS A 76 4.14 38.42 28.70
C LYS A 76 5.32 39.36 29.00
N LYS A 77 6.25 39.53 28.07
CA LYS A 77 7.36 40.50 28.24
C LYS A 77 6.85 41.94 28.28
N GLU A 78 5.92 42.30 27.40
CA GLU A 78 5.33 43.64 27.34
C GLU A 78 4.59 43.96 28.65
N ILE A 79 3.83 43.01 29.21
CA ILE A 79 3.18 43.13 30.51
C ILE A 79 4.19 43.39 31.63
N LEU A 80 5.30 42.64 31.64
CA LEU A 80 6.34 42.76 32.67
C LEU A 80 7.19 44.04 32.52
N SER A 81 7.30 44.56 31.31
CA SER A 81 8.10 45.76 31.01
C SER A 81 7.29 47.06 31.06
N ALA A 82 5.97 47.00 31.19
CA ALA A 82 5.10 48.17 31.25
C ALA A 82 5.28 48.94 32.57
N ASP A 83 5.58 50.23 32.44
CA ASP A 83 5.83 51.20 33.51
C ASP A 83 4.70 52.23 33.70
N GLU A 84 3.74 52.28 32.78
CA GLU A 84 2.58 53.18 32.84
C GLU A 84 1.24 52.45 32.61
N ALA A 85 0.18 52.89 33.29
CA ALA A 85 -1.13 52.24 33.24
C ALA A 85 -1.78 52.29 31.84
N GLY A 86 -1.48 53.31 31.03
CA GLY A 86 -2.01 53.48 29.66
C GLY A 86 -1.45 52.47 28.64
N ALA A 87 -0.26 51.91 28.88
CA ALA A 87 0.32 50.87 28.02
C ALA A 87 -0.54 49.59 27.98
N PHE A 88 -1.31 49.34 29.05
CA PHE A 88 -2.14 48.16 29.19
C PHE A 88 -3.36 48.13 28.25
N ASP A 89 -3.80 49.27 27.73
CA ASP A 89 -4.95 49.30 26.79
C ASP A 89 -4.60 48.58 25.48
N LYS A 90 -3.37 48.77 25.00
CA LYS A 90 -2.86 48.04 23.83
C LYS A 90 -2.57 46.58 24.16
N ILE A 91 -1.99 46.30 25.33
CA ILE A 91 -1.71 44.92 25.77
C ILE A 91 -2.99 44.11 25.88
N ASP A 92 -4.05 44.64 26.50
CA ASP A 92 -5.34 43.97 26.64
C ASP A 92 -5.98 43.69 25.27
N SER A 93 -5.90 44.66 24.35
CA SER A 93 -6.34 44.48 22.96
C SER A 93 -5.55 43.37 22.26
N ASP A 94 -4.23 43.33 22.42
CA ASP A 94 -3.36 42.33 21.81
C ASP A 94 -3.57 40.94 22.43
N ILE A 95 -3.88 40.83 23.75
CA ILE A 95 -4.30 39.59 24.42
C ILE A 95 -5.61 39.06 23.81
N SER A 96 -6.60 39.95 23.62
CA SER A 96 -7.87 39.60 22.99
C SER A 96 -7.71 39.18 21.52
N ASP A 97 -6.82 39.83 20.77
CA ASP A 97 -6.50 39.45 19.38
C ASP A 97 -5.82 38.08 19.34
N LEU A 98 -4.85 37.81 20.22
CA LEU A 98 -4.22 36.49 20.32
C LEU A 98 -5.25 35.37 20.57
N ALA A 99 -6.17 35.58 21.52
CA ALA A 99 -7.25 34.62 21.80
C ALA A 99 -8.17 34.40 20.58
N SER A 100 -8.52 35.48 19.87
CA SER A 100 -9.35 35.42 18.67
C SER A 100 -8.65 34.68 17.52
N GLN A 101 -7.34 34.89 17.35
CA GLN A 101 -6.54 34.19 16.35
C GLN A 101 -6.39 32.69 16.67
N ILE A 102 -6.28 32.31 17.94
CA ILE A 102 -6.30 30.89 18.34
C ILE A 102 -7.64 30.25 17.95
N ALA A 103 -8.76 30.91 18.23
CA ALA A 103 -10.08 30.43 17.84
C ALA A 103 -10.20 30.27 16.31
N ALA A 104 -9.78 31.27 15.54
CA ALA A 104 -9.79 31.20 14.08
C ALA A 104 -8.91 30.05 13.53
N GLN A 105 -7.74 29.81 14.13
CA GLN A 105 -6.89 28.68 13.71
C GLN A 105 -7.47 27.32 14.10
N LEU A 106 -8.26 27.23 15.17
CA LEU A 106 -9.00 26.01 15.50
C LEU A 106 -10.06 25.70 14.44
N ASP A 107 -10.77 26.72 13.96
CA ASP A 107 -11.74 26.56 12.86
C ASP A 107 -11.05 26.08 11.57
N VAL A 108 -9.88 26.65 11.24
CA VAL A 108 -9.06 26.20 10.11
C VAL A 108 -8.60 24.75 10.30
N ALA A 109 -8.15 24.36 11.50
CA ALA A 109 -7.71 22.99 11.80
C ALA A 109 -8.88 21.99 11.67
N ALA A 110 -10.07 22.34 12.16
CA ALA A 110 -11.28 21.54 12.02
C ALA A 110 -11.67 21.37 10.54
N ALA A 111 -11.73 22.46 9.78
CA ALA A 111 -12.04 22.43 8.35
C ALA A 111 -11.02 21.60 7.55
N ARG A 112 -9.73 21.74 7.86
CA ARG A 112 -8.66 20.91 7.27
C ARG A 112 -8.87 19.43 7.55
N GLY A 113 -9.22 19.05 8.78
CA GLY A 113 -9.49 17.66 9.15
C GLY A 113 -10.67 17.04 8.38
N LEU A 114 -11.74 17.83 8.17
CA LEU A 114 -12.89 17.42 7.34
C LEU A 114 -12.50 17.27 5.87
N ALA A 115 -11.76 18.24 5.32
CA ALA A 115 -11.27 18.20 3.93
C ALA A 115 -10.33 16.99 3.68
N GLN A 116 -9.41 16.70 4.60
CA GLN A 116 -8.53 15.53 4.53
C GLN A 116 -9.32 14.23 4.53
N SER A 117 -10.31 14.12 5.41
CA SER A 117 -11.16 12.93 5.50
C SER A 117 -12.01 12.74 4.24
N ALA A 118 -12.57 13.83 3.69
CA ALA A 118 -13.35 13.79 2.45
C ALA A 118 -12.49 13.43 1.24
N LEU A 119 -11.27 13.99 1.12
CA LEU A 119 -10.34 13.65 0.05
C LEU A 119 -9.90 12.20 0.13
N ALA A 120 -9.54 11.70 1.32
CA ALA A 120 -9.18 10.30 1.53
C ALA A 120 -10.34 9.36 1.17
N ALA A 121 -11.59 9.71 1.52
CA ALA A 121 -12.77 8.94 1.12
C ALA A 121 -13.01 8.95 -0.40
N ALA A 122 -12.72 10.07 -1.07
CA ALA A 122 -12.80 10.16 -2.53
C ALA A 122 -11.71 9.31 -3.22
N GLU A 123 -10.49 9.33 -2.70
CA GLU A 123 -9.35 8.51 -3.15
C GLU A 123 -9.64 7.02 -2.96
N GLU A 124 -10.11 6.61 -1.78
CA GLU A 124 -10.52 5.23 -1.50
C GLU A 124 -11.66 4.80 -2.42
N LYS A 125 -12.65 5.67 -2.63
CA LYS A 125 -13.75 5.37 -3.54
C LYS A 125 -13.25 5.18 -4.97
N PHE A 126 -12.38 6.06 -5.48
CA PHE A 126 -11.78 5.91 -6.79
C PHE A 126 -10.96 4.61 -6.89
N ALA A 127 -10.10 4.33 -5.90
CA ALA A 127 -9.33 3.09 -5.84
C ALA A 127 -10.22 1.83 -5.88
N SER A 128 -11.39 1.86 -5.23
CA SER A 128 -12.33 0.73 -5.21
C SER A 128 -13.04 0.48 -6.55
N VAL A 129 -13.13 1.48 -7.42
CA VAL A 129 -13.86 1.38 -8.69
C VAL A 129 -12.97 1.40 -9.92
N ARG A 130 -11.71 1.82 -9.81
CA ARG A 130 -10.83 2.13 -10.95
C ARG A 130 -10.65 0.97 -11.94
N ASP A 131 -10.64 -0.27 -11.46
CA ASP A 131 -10.44 -1.47 -12.31
C ASP A 131 -11.71 -1.84 -13.10
N SER A 132 -12.86 -1.23 -12.78
CA SER A 132 -14.12 -1.38 -13.52
C SER A 132 -14.36 -0.27 -14.56
N LEU A 133 -13.55 0.79 -14.55
CA LEU A 133 -13.74 1.96 -15.41
C LEU A 133 -13.13 1.75 -16.80
N ASP A 134 -13.84 2.24 -17.83
CA ASP A 134 -13.24 2.45 -19.14
C ASP A 134 -12.16 3.56 -19.07
N GLN A 135 -11.34 3.68 -20.10
CA GLN A 135 -10.26 4.68 -20.10
C GLN A 135 -10.76 6.11 -19.90
N GLY A 136 -11.91 6.49 -20.50
CA GLY A 136 -12.43 7.84 -20.38
C GLY A 136 -12.88 8.16 -18.95
N ALA A 137 -13.68 7.29 -18.34
CA ALA A 137 -14.12 7.49 -16.95
C ALA A 137 -12.95 7.44 -15.96
N PHE A 138 -11.97 6.55 -16.17
CA PHE A 138 -10.76 6.50 -15.36
C PHE A 138 -10.04 7.86 -15.38
N THR A 139 -9.71 8.36 -16.57
CA THR A 139 -9.00 9.64 -16.73
C THR A 139 -9.79 10.81 -16.14
N TYR A 140 -11.12 10.82 -16.28
CA TYR A 140 -11.96 11.87 -15.72
C TYR A 140 -11.89 11.90 -14.18
N VAL A 141 -12.15 10.78 -13.52
CA VAL A 141 -12.16 10.72 -12.05
C VAL A 141 -10.76 10.94 -11.47
N GLU A 142 -9.73 10.36 -12.09
CA GLU A 142 -8.33 10.59 -11.70
C GLU A 142 -7.96 12.07 -11.79
N GLY A 143 -8.36 12.75 -12.87
CA GLY A 143 -8.13 14.18 -13.05
C GLY A 143 -8.79 15.03 -11.96
N LEU A 144 -9.99 14.66 -11.52
CA LEU A 144 -10.66 15.34 -10.41
C LEU A 144 -9.91 15.14 -9.08
N ILE A 145 -9.44 13.91 -8.79
CA ILE A 145 -8.65 13.63 -7.59
C ILE A 145 -7.35 14.45 -7.58
N LYS A 146 -6.58 14.41 -8.68
CA LYS A 146 -5.33 15.18 -8.82
C LYS A 146 -5.57 16.69 -8.65
N ALA A 147 -6.68 17.21 -9.18
CA ALA A 147 -7.07 18.62 -8.98
C ALA A 147 -7.41 18.92 -7.50
N ALA A 148 -8.16 18.05 -6.83
CA ALA A 148 -8.50 18.22 -5.42
C ALA A 148 -7.26 18.15 -4.51
N GLN A 149 -6.32 17.24 -4.77
CA GLN A 149 -5.03 17.16 -4.08
C GLN A 149 -4.23 18.46 -4.23
N LYS A 150 -4.16 19.01 -5.45
CA LYS A 150 -3.48 20.29 -5.70
C LYS A 150 -4.13 21.44 -4.92
N THR A 151 -5.46 21.52 -4.90
CA THR A 151 -6.18 22.55 -4.13
C THR A 151 -5.98 22.37 -2.62
N MET A 152 -6.03 21.13 -2.13
CA MET A 152 -5.75 20.80 -0.72
C MET A 152 -4.36 21.26 -0.28
N ALA A 153 -3.35 21.09 -1.15
CA ALA A 153 -1.99 21.52 -0.86
C ALA A 153 -1.81 23.05 -0.83
N ALA A 154 -2.68 23.80 -1.52
CA ALA A 154 -2.64 25.26 -1.61
C ALA A 154 -3.51 25.98 -0.55
N ALA A 155 -4.49 25.30 0.03
CA ALA A 155 -5.45 25.88 0.97
C ALA A 155 -4.81 26.31 2.30
N VAL A 156 -5.18 27.48 2.81
CA VAL A 156 -4.68 28.07 4.07
C VAL A 156 -5.80 28.61 4.98
N THR A 157 -7.02 28.73 4.48
CA THR A 157 -8.20 29.22 5.22
C THR A 157 -9.27 28.14 5.39
N ASP A 158 -10.14 28.33 6.38
CA ASP A 158 -11.32 27.51 6.64
C ASP A 158 -12.23 27.40 5.41
N LYS A 159 -12.47 28.52 4.70
CA LYS A 159 -13.29 28.57 3.48
C LYS A 159 -12.69 27.78 2.33
N GLU A 160 -11.37 27.85 2.15
CA GLU A 160 -10.67 27.07 1.12
C GLU A 160 -10.72 25.58 1.43
N PHE A 161 -10.52 25.18 2.69
CA PHE A 161 -10.67 23.77 3.10
C PHE A 161 -12.12 23.29 2.96
N ALA A 162 -13.12 24.10 3.30
CA ALA A 162 -14.52 23.76 3.08
C ALA A 162 -14.85 23.58 1.59
N ALA A 163 -14.24 24.37 0.70
CA ALA A 163 -14.38 24.20 -0.75
C ALA A 163 -13.73 22.89 -1.24
N VAL A 164 -12.56 22.53 -0.69
CA VAL A 164 -11.91 21.23 -0.96
C VAL A 164 -12.81 20.08 -0.49
N GLU A 165 -13.36 20.16 0.72
CA GLU A 165 -14.27 19.15 1.26
C GLU A 165 -15.50 18.95 0.36
N ALA A 166 -16.16 20.03 -0.04
CA ALA A 166 -17.32 19.98 -0.92
C ALA A 166 -16.98 19.37 -2.29
N THR A 167 -15.82 19.75 -2.86
CA THR A 167 -15.32 19.20 -4.12
C THR A 167 -15.05 17.71 -3.99
N ALA A 168 -14.33 17.27 -2.95
CA ALA A 168 -14.00 15.88 -2.71
C ALA A 168 -15.25 14.99 -2.53
N LYS A 169 -16.26 15.48 -1.78
CA LYS A 169 -17.57 14.81 -1.69
C LYS A 169 -18.26 14.64 -3.04
N GLY A 170 -18.16 15.65 -3.91
CA GLY A 170 -18.65 15.59 -5.29
C GLY A 170 -17.94 14.53 -6.14
N ILE A 171 -16.63 14.32 -5.92
CA ILE A 171 -15.85 13.30 -6.62
C ILE A 171 -16.32 11.90 -6.27
N SER A 172 -16.60 11.60 -5.00
CA SER A 172 -17.13 10.29 -4.59
C SER A 172 -18.44 9.95 -5.33
N ALA A 173 -19.33 10.92 -5.49
CA ALA A 173 -20.57 10.74 -6.26
C ALA A 173 -20.28 10.51 -7.75
N LYS A 174 -19.34 11.25 -8.34
CA LYS A 174 -18.92 11.03 -9.74
C LYS A 174 -18.24 9.68 -9.96
N ALA A 175 -17.46 9.20 -9.01
CA ALA A 175 -16.87 7.87 -9.05
C ALA A 175 -17.94 6.76 -8.99
N GLU A 176 -19.02 6.97 -8.22
CA GLU A 176 -20.17 6.08 -8.19
C GLU A 176 -20.93 6.06 -9.52
N ASP A 177 -21.18 7.23 -10.14
CA ASP A 177 -21.80 7.30 -11.46
C ASP A 177 -20.92 6.64 -12.55
N ALA A 178 -19.61 6.87 -12.48
CA ALA A 178 -18.63 6.21 -13.35
C ALA A 178 -18.66 4.69 -13.18
N CYS A 179 -18.78 4.19 -11.94
CA CYS A 179 -18.88 2.77 -11.64
C CYS A 179 -20.15 2.15 -12.24
N LYS A 180 -21.31 2.80 -12.10
CA LYS A 180 -22.57 2.34 -12.72
C LYS A 180 -22.47 2.26 -14.24
N TYR A 181 -21.81 3.24 -14.85
CA TYR A 181 -21.52 3.19 -16.29
C TYR A 181 -20.53 2.06 -16.64
N GLY A 182 -19.47 1.86 -15.86
CA GLY A 182 -18.51 0.77 -16.04
C GLY A 182 -19.19 -0.61 -16.01
N ILE A 183 -20.11 -0.83 -15.07
CA ILE A 183 -20.92 -2.06 -15.00
C ILE A 183 -21.75 -2.22 -16.27
N TYR A 184 -22.44 -1.16 -16.71
CA TYR A 184 -23.20 -1.20 -17.96
C TYR A 184 -22.32 -1.50 -19.17
N PHE A 185 -21.14 -0.89 -19.24
CA PHE A 185 -20.16 -1.11 -20.29
C PHE A 185 -19.71 -2.58 -20.36
N ASP A 186 -19.50 -3.23 -19.20
CA ASP A 186 -19.14 -4.64 -19.11
C ASP A 186 -20.27 -5.54 -19.60
N THR A 187 -21.50 -5.30 -19.12
CA THR A 187 -22.70 -5.99 -19.59
C THR A 187 -22.88 -5.83 -21.11
N TRP A 188 -22.67 -4.64 -21.64
CA TRP A 188 -22.72 -4.36 -23.08
C TRP A 188 -21.62 -5.10 -23.85
N THR A 189 -20.41 -5.16 -23.31
CA THR A 189 -19.31 -5.92 -23.90
C THR A 189 -19.61 -7.42 -23.93
N HIS A 190 -20.11 -7.99 -22.83
CA HIS A 190 -20.54 -9.40 -22.77
C HIS A 190 -21.64 -9.70 -23.80
N ALA A 191 -22.68 -8.86 -23.87
CA ALA A 191 -23.81 -9.04 -24.78
C ALA A 191 -23.37 -8.96 -26.25
N THR A 192 -22.59 -7.94 -26.61
CA THR A 192 -22.14 -7.75 -28.00
C THR A 192 -21.17 -8.84 -28.46
N LEU A 193 -20.27 -9.33 -27.60
CA LEU A 193 -19.42 -10.48 -27.92
C LEU A 193 -20.25 -11.74 -28.19
N ALA A 194 -21.23 -12.05 -27.32
CA ALA A 194 -22.11 -13.21 -27.51
C ALA A 194 -22.93 -13.14 -28.81
N LEU A 195 -23.33 -11.94 -29.24
CA LEU A 195 -24.05 -11.72 -30.49
C LEU A 195 -23.14 -11.85 -31.73
N ILE A 196 -21.90 -11.39 -31.65
CA ILE A 196 -20.92 -11.42 -32.76
C ILE A 196 -20.33 -12.82 -32.97
N ASN A 197 -20.12 -13.59 -31.90
CA ASN A 197 -19.41 -14.87 -31.94
C ASN A 197 -19.87 -15.86 -33.03
N PRO A 198 -21.19 -16.11 -33.24
CA PRO A 198 -21.65 -17.05 -34.25
C PRO A 198 -21.73 -16.45 -35.67
N MET A 199 -21.46 -15.15 -35.83
CA MET A 199 -21.36 -14.53 -37.16
C MET A 199 -20.09 -15.01 -37.88
N THR A 200 -20.11 -15.02 -39.22
CA THR A 200 -18.97 -15.45 -40.05
C THR A 200 -18.70 -14.48 -41.20
N GLY A 201 -17.46 -14.39 -41.65
CA GLY A 201 -17.07 -13.57 -42.81
C GLY A 201 -17.31 -12.07 -42.61
N GLY A 202 -17.55 -11.34 -43.70
CA GLY A 202 -17.62 -9.86 -43.68
C GLY A 202 -18.71 -9.27 -42.77
N THR A 203 -19.78 -10.00 -42.46
CA THR A 203 -20.80 -9.57 -41.48
C THR A 203 -20.22 -9.48 -40.06
N LYS A 204 -19.38 -10.45 -39.68
CA LYS A 204 -18.68 -10.44 -38.39
C LYS A 204 -17.75 -9.23 -38.30
N ASP A 205 -16.98 -8.98 -39.36
CA ASP A 205 -16.02 -7.88 -39.43
C ASP A 205 -16.72 -6.51 -39.34
N ALA A 206 -17.82 -6.34 -40.06
CA ALA A 206 -18.64 -5.12 -39.99
C ALA A 206 -19.22 -4.89 -38.58
N ALA A 207 -19.74 -5.93 -37.93
CA ALA A 207 -20.28 -5.85 -36.58
C ALA A 207 -19.19 -5.50 -35.54
N ALA A 208 -17.99 -6.10 -35.67
CA ALA A 208 -16.84 -5.82 -34.82
C ALA A 208 -16.30 -4.40 -35.01
N ALA A 209 -16.22 -3.92 -36.26
CA ALA A 209 -15.82 -2.55 -36.57
C ALA A 209 -16.82 -1.52 -36.01
N ALA A 210 -18.13 -1.76 -36.18
CA ALA A 210 -19.17 -0.92 -35.61
C ALA A 210 -19.11 -0.90 -34.07
N ARG A 211 -18.86 -2.05 -33.43
CA ARG A 211 -18.66 -2.16 -31.97
C ARG A 211 -17.52 -1.26 -31.52
N SER A 212 -16.37 -1.33 -32.18
CA SER A 212 -15.20 -0.49 -31.90
C SER A 212 -15.51 1.01 -32.04
N THR A 213 -16.26 1.40 -33.08
CA THR A 213 -16.71 2.80 -33.27
C THR A 213 -17.56 3.29 -32.10
N GLN A 214 -18.51 2.50 -31.60
CA GLN A 214 -19.35 2.91 -30.47
C GLN A 214 -18.55 3.01 -29.16
N MET A 215 -17.61 2.09 -28.92
CA MET A 215 -16.72 2.18 -27.76
C MET A 215 -15.89 3.47 -27.78
N LYS A 216 -15.38 3.89 -28.95
CA LYS A 216 -14.63 5.16 -29.10
C LYS A 216 -15.51 6.39 -28.85
N SER A 217 -16.75 6.39 -29.34
CA SER A 217 -17.70 7.47 -29.08
C SER A 217 -18.05 7.55 -27.59
N ALA A 218 -18.33 6.41 -26.95
CA ALA A 218 -18.62 6.33 -25.53
C ALA A 218 -17.43 6.82 -24.67
N ALA A 219 -16.20 6.42 -25.02
CA ALA A 219 -14.98 6.88 -24.34
C ALA A 219 -14.77 8.40 -24.39
N THR A 220 -15.22 9.06 -25.46
CA THR A 220 -15.16 10.53 -25.59
C THR A 220 -16.10 11.20 -24.58
N HIS A 221 -17.32 10.67 -24.42
CA HIS A 221 -18.29 11.18 -23.45
C HIS A 221 -17.90 10.86 -22.00
N SER A 222 -17.42 9.64 -21.73
CA SER A 222 -16.98 9.25 -20.38
C SER A 222 -15.76 10.06 -19.93
N LYS A 223 -14.84 10.41 -20.84
CA LYS A 223 -13.72 11.34 -20.58
C LYS A 223 -14.16 12.74 -20.19
N ALA A 224 -15.32 13.18 -20.66
CA ALA A 224 -15.94 14.45 -20.27
C ALA A 224 -16.79 14.35 -18.99
N GLY A 225 -16.93 13.15 -18.40
CA GLY A 225 -17.79 12.90 -17.25
C GLY A 225 -19.29 12.82 -17.57
N ASP A 226 -19.66 12.71 -18.85
CA ASP A 226 -21.04 12.54 -19.31
C ASP A 226 -21.33 11.04 -19.55
N PHE A 227 -21.55 10.34 -18.44
CA PHE A 227 -21.82 8.90 -18.45
C PHE A 227 -23.18 8.53 -19.06
N GLY A 228 -24.12 9.49 -19.11
CA GLY A 228 -25.40 9.31 -19.77
C GLY A 228 -25.24 9.26 -21.29
N ALA A 229 -24.55 10.25 -21.87
CA ALA A 229 -24.25 10.26 -23.29
C ALA A 229 -23.33 9.09 -23.69
N ALA A 230 -22.38 8.71 -22.84
CA ALA A 230 -21.52 7.55 -23.07
C ALA A 230 -22.32 6.25 -23.21
N ARG A 231 -23.30 6.04 -22.32
CA ARG A 231 -24.23 4.92 -22.40
C ARG A 231 -25.05 4.94 -23.70
N SER A 232 -25.64 6.09 -24.04
CA SER A 232 -26.43 6.22 -25.27
C SER A 232 -25.62 5.96 -26.54
N ALA A 233 -24.32 6.30 -26.54
CA ALA A 233 -23.42 5.96 -27.65
C ALA A 233 -23.26 4.43 -27.81
N LEU A 234 -23.11 3.67 -26.72
CA LEU A 234 -23.04 2.21 -26.78
C LEU A 234 -24.35 1.58 -27.28
N GLU A 235 -25.50 2.11 -26.84
CA GLU A 235 -26.83 1.65 -27.25
C GLU A 235 -27.09 1.82 -28.77
N ALA A 236 -26.36 2.73 -29.44
CA ALA A 236 -26.47 2.94 -30.88
C ALA A 236 -25.97 1.76 -31.73
N TRP A 237 -25.27 0.77 -31.16
CA TRP A 237 -24.79 -0.41 -31.91
C TRP A 237 -25.91 -1.27 -32.52
N LYS A 238 -27.13 -1.20 -31.97
CA LYS A 238 -28.29 -2.02 -32.36
C LYS A 238 -28.65 -1.99 -33.85
N THR A 239 -28.25 -0.96 -34.59
CA THR A 239 -28.54 -0.81 -36.03
C THR A 239 -27.89 -1.87 -36.92
N ASN A 240 -26.99 -2.70 -36.38
CA ASN A 240 -26.29 -3.77 -37.10
C ASN A 240 -26.87 -5.17 -36.82
N LEU A 241 -27.98 -5.27 -36.09
CA LEU A 241 -28.64 -6.53 -35.77
C LEU A 241 -29.81 -6.80 -36.73
N GLY A 242 -30.13 -8.08 -36.91
CA GLY A 242 -31.28 -8.51 -37.71
C GLY A 242 -32.62 -8.18 -37.05
N ASP A 243 -32.68 -8.17 -35.71
CA ASP A 243 -33.82 -7.77 -34.88
C ASP A 243 -33.36 -6.80 -33.78
N GLU A 244 -34.13 -5.74 -33.52
CA GLU A 244 -33.88 -4.77 -32.45
C GLU A 244 -33.98 -5.40 -31.04
N GLY A 245 -34.72 -6.50 -30.89
CA GLY A 245 -34.91 -7.21 -29.62
C GLY A 245 -33.69 -7.99 -29.11
N ASP A 246 -32.76 -8.36 -30.01
CA ASP A 246 -31.64 -9.25 -29.70
C ASP A 246 -30.65 -8.64 -28.69
N LEU A 247 -30.34 -7.34 -28.85
CA LEU A 247 -29.44 -6.64 -27.93
C LEU A 247 -30.04 -6.52 -26.53
N ALA A 248 -31.32 -6.20 -26.44
CA ALA A 248 -32.01 -6.02 -25.16
C ALA A 248 -32.06 -7.32 -24.36
N GLU A 249 -32.35 -8.45 -25.02
CA GLU A 249 -32.35 -9.77 -24.38
C GLU A 249 -30.95 -10.23 -23.97
N ALA A 250 -29.94 -10.01 -24.82
CA ALA A 250 -28.55 -10.32 -24.50
C ALA A 250 -28.02 -9.49 -23.32
N LEU A 251 -28.30 -8.18 -23.29
CA LEU A 251 -27.98 -7.29 -22.17
C LEU A 251 -28.66 -7.75 -20.89
N SER A 252 -29.94 -8.11 -20.97
CA SER A 252 -30.70 -8.59 -19.81
C SER A 252 -30.15 -9.91 -19.27
N PHE A 253 -29.72 -10.84 -20.14
CA PHE A 253 -29.05 -12.06 -19.71
C PHE A 253 -27.69 -11.79 -19.05
N ALA A 254 -26.86 -10.94 -19.67
CA ALA A 254 -25.55 -10.59 -19.13
C ALA A 254 -25.68 -9.94 -17.73
N ALA A 255 -26.61 -9.00 -17.55
CA ALA A 255 -26.88 -8.38 -16.25
C ALA A 255 -27.36 -9.41 -15.21
N LEU A 256 -28.19 -10.38 -15.60
CA LEU A 256 -28.63 -11.46 -14.71
C LEU A 256 -27.47 -12.39 -14.33
N MET A 257 -26.57 -12.70 -15.26
CA MET A 257 -25.38 -13.50 -15.02
C MET A 257 -24.42 -12.79 -14.05
N ASP A 258 -24.15 -11.51 -14.27
CA ASP A 258 -23.30 -10.71 -13.38
C ASP A 258 -23.91 -10.63 -11.98
N GLY A 259 -25.23 -10.37 -11.88
CA GLY A 259 -25.96 -10.38 -10.62
C GLY A 259 -25.97 -11.75 -9.92
N TYR A 260 -26.05 -12.84 -10.68
CA TYR A 260 -25.91 -14.21 -10.16
C TYR A 260 -24.51 -14.44 -9.59
N MET A 261 -23.46 -14.12 -10.35
CA MET A 261 -22.07 -14.32 -9.94
C MET A 261 -21.73 -13.52 -8.68
N ALA A 262 -22.20 -12.27 -8.58
CA ALA A 262 -21.92 -11.41 -7.44
C ALA A 262 -22.68 -11.81 -6.16
N ASN A 263 -23.96 -12.22 -6.27
CA ASN A 263 -24.85 -12.29 -5.10
C ASN A 263 -25.35 -13.69 -4.74
N THR A 264 -25.30 -14.63 -5.69
CA THR A 264 -26.05 -15.89 -5.59
C THR A 264 -25.18 -17.13 -5.81
N HIS A 265 -24.11 -17.00 -6.59
CA HIS A 265 -23.25 -18.11 -7.01
C HIS A 265 -22.76 -18.98 -5.85
N ASP A 266 -22.16 -18.38 -4.81
CA ASP A 266 -21.62 -19.14 -3.68
C ASP A 266 -22.70 -19.94 -2.94
N ARG A 267 -23.87 -19.32 -2.74
CA ARG A 267 -25.02 -19.99 -2.11
C ARG A 267 -25.54 -21.13 -2.98
N CYS A 268 -25.64 -20.93 -4.29
CA CYS A 268 -25.98 -21.99 -5.23
C CYS A 268 -24.97 -23.13 -5.18
N THR A 269 -23.69 -22.84 -5.35
CA THR A 269 -22.60 -23.82 -5.32
C THR A 269 -22.63 -24.63 -4.02
N PHE A 270 -22.83 -23.95 -2.89
CA PHE A 270 -23.01 -24.62 -1.59
C PHE A 270 -24.23 -25.55 -1.56
N ILE A 271 -25.41 -25.10 -1.99
CA ILE A 271 -26.63 -25.91 -1.99
C ILE A 271 -26.50 -27.09 -2.97
N LEU A 272 -25.95 -26.88 -4.16
CA LEU A 272 -25.80 -27.89 -5.20
C LEU A 272 -24.80 -29.00 -4.84
N ALA A 273 -23.81 -28.68 -4.01
CA ALA A 273 -22.87 -29.62 -3.42
C ALA A 273 -23.41 -30.32 -2.15
N SER A 274 -24.55 -29.87 -1.62
CA SER A 274 -25.12 -30.40 -0.38
C SER A 274 -25.85 -31.74 -0.57
N ALA A 275 -26.33 -32.29 0.55
CA ALA A 275 -27.13 -33.52 0.59
C ALA A 275 -28.62 -33.31 0.27
N VAL A 276 -29.05 -32.09 -0.06
CA VAL A 276 -30.44 -31.79 -0.45
C VAL A 276 -30.82 -32.64 -1.68
N PRO A 277 -31.89 -33.45 -1.65
CA PRO A 277 -32.08 -34.49 -2.67
C PRO A 277 -32.36 -33.99 -4.09
N ASP A 278 -33.13 -32.91 -4.25
CA ASP A 278 -33.46 -32.31 -5.55
C ASP A 278 -32.35 -31.40 -6.12
N ALA A 279 -31.27 -31.16 -5.36
CA ALA A 279 -30.13 -30.37 -5.82
C ALA A 279 -29.48 -30.92 -7.09
N ARG A 280 -29.55 -32.24 -7.30
CA ARG A 280 -29.02 -32.91 -8.52
C ARG A 280 -29.72 -32.44 -9.79
N ASP A 281 -30.98 -32.03 -9.72
CA ASP A 281 -31.79 -31.61 -10.87
C ASP A 281 -31.31 -30.22 -11.37
N PHE A 282 -30.68 -29.45 -10.48
CA PHE A 282 -30.21 -28.08 -10.75
C PHE A 282 -28.72 -27.98 -11.09
N ARG A 283 -27.91 -29.04 -10.88
CA ARG A 283 -26.44 -29.02 -11.06
C ARG A 283 -25.98 -28.53 -12.43
N ASN A 284 -26.76 -28.82 -13.47
CA ASN A 284 -26.41 -28.45 -14.85
C ASN A 284 -27.08 -27.15 -15.32
N HIS A 285 -27.91 -26.48 -14.51
CA HIS A 285 -28.66 -25.28 -14.97
C HIS A 285 -27.75 -24.15 -15.41
N LEU A 286 -26.68 -23.83 -14.66
CA LEU A 286 -25.73 -22.79 -15.04
C LEU A 286 -25.03 -23.15 -16.38
N LYS A 287 -24.56 -24.39 -16.51
CA LYS A 287 -23.94 -24.89 -17.75
C LYS A 287 -24.90 -24.81 -18.94
N ASN A 288 -26.15 -25.19 -18.73
CA ASN A 288 -27.19 -25.16 -19.77
C ASN A 288 -27.58 -23.74 -20.15
N ALA A 289 -27.71 -22.83 -19.17
CA ALA A 289 -27.97 -21.41 -19.41
C ALA A 289 -26.85 -20.78 -20.25
N LYS A 290 -25.58 -21.01 -19.87
CA LYS A 290 -24.41 -20.56 -20.63
C LYS A 290 -24.41 -21.09 -22.06
N LYS A 291 -24.63 -22.40 -22.25
CA LYS A 291 -24.75 -22.99 -23.59
C LYS A 291 -25.85 -22.32 -24.42
N LYS A 292 -27.03 -22.12 -23.83
CA LYS A 292 -28.17 -21.50 -24.51
C LYS A 292 -27.88 -20.07 -24.94
N ALA A 293 -27.21 -19.29 -24.10
CA ALA A 293 -26.84 -17.91 -24.42
C ALA A 293 -25.70 -17.84 -25.46
N TYR A 294 -24.56 -18.48 -25.17
CA TYR A 294 -23.32 -18.24 -25.91
C TYR A 294 -23.16 -19.09 -27.17
N LYS A 295 -23.80 -20.26 -27.22
CA LYS A 295 -23.75 -21.15 -28.39
C LYS A 295 -25.03 -21.11 -29.21
N ASP A 296 -26.19 -21.15 -28.56
CA ASP A 296 -27.47 -21.29 -29.26
C ASP A 296 -28.21 -19.94 -29.48
N GLN A 297 -27.68 -18.82 -28.97
CA GLN A 297 -28.29 -17.47 -29.01
C GLN A 297 -29.75 -17.39 -28.51
N LYS A 298 -30.12 -18.28 -27.58
CA LYS A 298 -31.46 -18.36 -26.98
C LYS A 298 -31.46 -17.67 -25.61
N PHE A 299 -31.29 -16.35 -25.60
CA PHE A 299 -31.14 -15.57 -24.37
C PHE A 299 -32.36 -15.65 -23.44
N ALA A 300 -33.58 -15.67 -23.97
CA ALA A 300 -34.79 -15.85 -23.17
C ALA A 300 -34.82 -17.21 -22.44
N GLU A 301 -34.47 -18.30 -23.14
CA GLU A 301 -34.37 -19.64 -22.53
C GLU A 301 -33.22 -19.71 -21.50
N ALA A 302 -32.10 -19.06 -21.80
CA ALA A 302 -30.94 -18.98 -20.90
C ALA A 302 -31.29 -18.21 -19.60
N LYS A 303 -31.99 -17.08 -19.72
CA LYS A 303 -32.50 -16.29 -18.60
C LYS A 303 -33.45 -17.12 -17.74
N ALA A 304 -34.38 -17.85 -18.35
CA ALA A 304 -35.31 -18.69 -17.60
C ALA A 304 -34.58 -19.75 -16.76
N LEU A 305 -33.58 -20.44 -17.33
CA LEU A 305 -32.77 -21.42 -16.60
C LEU A 305 -31.95 -20.79 -15.46
N LEU A 306 -31.36 -19.63 -15.71
CA LEU A 306 -30.57 -18.93 -14.69
C LEU A 306 -31.45 -18.38 -13.56
N GLN A 307 -32.62 -17.82 -13.91
CA GLN A 307 -33.61 -17.35 -12.94
C GLN A 307 -34.14 -18.51 -12.10
N GLU A 308 -34.45 -19.65 -12.72
CA GLU A 308 -34.90 -20.84 -11.99
C GLU A 308 -33.83 -21.32 -10.98
N LEU A 309 -32.55 -21.23 -11.34
CA LEU A 309 -31.44 -21.53 -10.44
C LEU A 309 -31.32 -20.49 -9.29
N ILE A 310 -31.51 -19.20 -9.59
CA ILE A 310 -31.56 -18.13 -8.57
C ILE A 310 -32.70 -18.39 -7.59
N ASP A 311 -33.90 -18.67 -8.10
CA ASP A 311 -35.11 -18.92 -7.31
C ASP A 311 -34.96 -20.18 -6.46
N TYR A 312 -34.33 -21.23 -7.02
CA TYR A 312 -33.99 -22.44 -6.28
C TYR A 312 -33.11 -22.14 -5.06
N SER A 313 -32.21 -21.17 -5.16
CA SER A 313 -31.21 -20.83 -4.15
C SER A 313 -31.73 -20.08 -2.92
N SER A 314 -32.99 -20.24 -2.52
CA SER A 314 -33.57 -19.43 -1.44
C SER A 314 -32.79 -19.50 -0.12
N THR A 315 -32.87 -18.44 0.69
CA THR A 315 -32.22 -18.38 2.01
C THR A 315 -32.63 -19.55 2.91
N GLU A 316 -33.91 -19.94 2.89
CA GLU A 316 -34.43 -21.10 3.65
C GLU A 316 -33.86 -22.41 3.14
N ARG A 317 -33.70 -22.59 1.82
CA ARG A 317 -33.00 -23.76 1.28
C ARG A 317 -31.53 -23.77 1.65
N GLY A 318 -30.88 -22.60 1.70
CA GLY A 318 -29.52 -22.46 2.22
C GLY A 318 -29.41 -22.81 3.71
N LYS A 319 -30.43 -22.54 4.52
CA LYS A 319 -30.51 -22.98 5.93
C LYS A 319 -30.73 -24.48 6.02
N LEU A 320 -31.64 -25.04 5.23
CA LEU A 320 -31.87 -26.48 5.15
C LEU A 320 -30.59 -27.21 4.72
N ALA A 321 -29.90 -26.76 3.68
CA ALA A 321 -28.63 -27.34 3.23
C ALA A 321 -27.55 -27.29 4.32
N ARG A 322 -27.46 -26.18 5.07
CA ARG A 322 -26.58 -26.06 6.24
C ARG A 322 -26.99 -27.00 7.38
N TYR A 323 -28.29 -27.12 7.66
CA TYR A 323 -28.80 -28.03 8.68
C TYR A 323 -28.58 -29.49 8.30
N MET A 324 -28.78 -29.83 7.02
CA MET A 324 -28.55 -31.18 6.49
C MET A 324 -27.08 -31.59 6.51
N ARG A 325 -26.16 -30.61 6.43
CA ARG A 325 -24.73 -30.85 6.70
C ARG A 325 -24.50 -31.36 8.12
N GLY A 326 -25.43 -31.11 9.06
CA GLY A 326 -25.45 -31.58 10.45
C GLY A 326 -25.64 -33.09 10.65
N PHE A 327 -26.04 -33.82 9.60
CA PHE A 327 -26.23 -35.27 9.65
C PHE A 327 -25.00 -35.99 9.13
N ASP A 328 -24.44 -36.90 9.92
CA ASP A 328 -23.33 -37.74 9.47
C ASP A 328 -23.78 -38.68 8.36
N GLY A 329 -22.92 -38.92 7.38
CA GLY A 329 -23.23 -39.77 6.22
C GLY A 329 -23.62 -41.20 6.62
N SER A 330 -23.15 -41.71 7.76
CA SER A 330 -23.50 -43.03 8.28
C SER A 330 -24.98 -43.15 8.68
N LEU A 331 -25.67 -42.04 8.98
CA LEU A 331 -27.12 -42.07 9.27
C LEU A 331 -27.95 -42.58 8.09
N ARG A 332 -27.43 -42.50 6.86
CA ARG A 332 -28.13 -43.01 5.67
C ARG A 332 -28.37 -44.52 5.70
N ALA A 333 -27.65 -45.27 6.55
CA ALA A 333 -27.90 -46.70 6.77
C ALA A 333 -29.14 -46.96 7.65
N ASP A 334 -29.58 -45.97 8.45
CA ASP A 334 -30.75 -46.08 9.30
C ASP A 334 -32.06 -45.93 8.49
N GLU A 335 -32.97 -46.87 8.62
CA GLU A 335 -34.25 -46.85 7.91
C GLU A 335 -35.16 -45.70 8.35
N GLY A 336 -35.18 -45.39 9.65
CA GLY A 336 -35.97 -44.29 10.20
C GLY A 336 -35.51 -42.93 9.67
N PHE A 337 -34.20 -42.72 9.57
CA PHE A 337 -33.63 -41.52 8.97
C PHE A 337 -33.89 -41.43 7.47
N ARG A 338 -33.78 -42.55 6.73
CA ARG A 338 -34.13 -42.58 5.30
C ARG A 338 -35.59 -42.16 5.08
N ASN A 339 -36.51 -42.69 5.88
CA ASN A 339 -37.92 -42.34 5.79
C ASN A 339 -38.17 -40.86 6.13
N ALA A 340 -37.51 -40.32 7.16
CA ALA A 340 -37.58 -38.90 7.50
C ALA A 340 -37.02 -38.00 6.39
N LEU A 341 -35.92 -38.41 5.75
CA LEU A 341 -35.34 -37.70 4.63
C LEU A 341 -36.27 -37.72 3.41
N THR A 342 -36.94 -38.85 3.13
CA THR A 342 -37.95 -38.95 2.05
C THR A 342 -39.18 -38.07 2.33
N ALA A 343 -39.64 -38.00 3.58
CA ALA A 343 -40.75 -37.12 3.97
C ALA A 343 -40.35 -35.64 3.83
N ALA A 344 -39.17 -35.27 4.32
CA ALA A 344 -38.60 -33.93 4.15
C ALA A 344 -38.42 -33.57 2.68
N ASP A 345 -37.97 -34.52 1.84
CA ASP A 345 -37.82 -34.33 0.40
C ASP A 345 -39.16 -33.97 -0.27
N THR A 346 -40.23 -34.68 0.10
CA THR A 346 -41.58 -34.44 -0.44
C THR A 346 -42.07 -33.01 -0.14
N LYS A 347 -41.71 -32.44 1.01
CA LYS A 347 -42.04 -31.05 1.38
C LYS A 347 -41.14 -30.01 0.72
N GLN A 348 -39.83 -30.26 0.69
CA GLN A 348 -38.86 -29.27 0.23
C GLN A 348 -38.69 -29.21 -1.30
N LYS A 349 -39.17 -30.22 -2.04
CA LYS A 349 -39.01 -30.30 -3.49
C LYS A 349 -39.42 -28.99 -4.17
N PHE A 350 -38.52 -28.41 -4.95
CA PHE A 350 -38.73 -27.11 -5.60
C PHE A 350 -39.95 -27.11 -6.52
N LYS A 351 -40.08 -28.14 -7.38
CA LYS A 351 -41.30 -28.39 -8.18
C LYS A 351 -42.27 -29.28 -7.40
N GLY A 352 -42.71 -28.79 -6.25
CA GLY A 352 -43.55 -29.50 -5.29
C GLY A 352 -44.13 -28.52 -4.27
N ALA A 353 -44.21 -28.94 -3.00
CA ALA A 353 -44.68 -28.05 -1.93
C ALA A 353 -43.73 -26.87 -1.66
N ASN A 354 -42.46 -26.96 -2.09
CA ASN A 354 -41.42 -25.94 -1.94
C ASN A 354 -41.38 -25.31 -0.53
N ASP A 355 -41.39 -26.16 0.49
CA ASP A 355 -41.32 -25.78 1.90
C ASP A 355 -40.03 -26.28 2.57
N PRO A 356 -38.85 -25.69 2.26
CA PRO A 356 -37.59 -26.04 2.92
C PRO A 356 -37.61 -25.83 4.43
N ALA A 357 -38.35 -24.82 4.91
CA ALA A 357 -38.46 -24.51 6.33
C ALA A 357 -39.26 -25.59 7.08
N GLY A 358 -40.38 -26.03 6.53
CA GLY A 358 -41.17 -27.14 7.07
C GLY A 358 -40.44 -28.48 6.98
N ALA A 359 -39.67 -28.72 5.91
CA ALA A 359 -38.80 -29.90 5.83
C ALA A 359 -37.70 -29.87 6.92
N GLN A 360 -37.10 -28.71 7.15
CA GLN A 360 -36.16 -28.53 8.26
C GLN A 360 -36.86 -28.77 9.62
N ALA A 361 -38.08 -28.26 9.82
CA ALA A 361 -38.85 -28.45 11.04
C ALA A 361 -39.21 -29.94 11.27
N ASP A 362 -39.59 -30.67 10.23
CA ASP A 362 -39.85 -32.11 10.30
C ASP A 362 -38.60 -32.90 10.68
N LEU A 363 -37.45 -32.57 10.06
CA LEU A 363 -36.17 -33.18 10.42
C LEU A 363 -35.78 -32.86 11.88
N GLN A 364 -36.10 -31.66 12.39
CA GLN A 364 -35.93 -31.31 13.80
C GLN A 364 -36.87 -32.07 14.74
N VAL A 365 -38.12 -32.35 14.32
CA VAL A 365 -39.06 -33.19 15.07
C VAL A 365 -38.53 -34.62 15.12
N TRP A 366 -38.07 -35.16 13.99
CA TRP A 366 -37.44 -36.47 13.92
C TRP A 366 -36.18 -36.54 14.79
N GLU A 367 -35.34 -35.49 14.77
CA GLU A 367 -34.15 -35.38 15.63
C GLU A 367 -34.54 -35.46 17.12
N LYS A 368 -35.58 -34.72 17.53
CA LYS A 368 -36.10 -34.73 18.91
C LYS A 368 -36.65 -36.09 19.33
N ALA A 369 -37.23 -36.86 18.40
CA ALA A 369 -37.70 -38.22 18.66
C ALA A 369 -36.54 -39.24 18.72
N ASN A 370 -35.47 -39.01 17.97
CA ASN A 370 -34.34 -39.93 17.80
C ASN A 370 -33.05 -39.41 18.46
N ARG A 371 -33.18 -38.78 19.63
CA ARG A 371 -32.08 -38.07 20.33
C ARG A 371 -30.83 -38.90 20.55
N ALA A 372 -30.92 -40.21 20.80
CA ALA A 372 -29.75 -41.04 21.03
C ALA A 372 -28.93 -41.24 19.74
N LEU A 373 -29.60 -41.57 18.64
CA LEU A 373 -29.02 -41.71 17.31
C LEU A 373 -28.44 -40.38 16.82
N MET A 374 -29.18 -39.29 17.03
CA MET A 374 -28.74 -37.96 16.67
C MET A 374 -27.61 -37.42 17.54
N ARG A 375 -27.55 -37.77 18.82
CA ARG A 375 -26.37 -37.49 19.65
C ARG A 375 -25.14 -38.20 19.12
N LYS A 376 -25.25 -39.45 18.65
CA LYS A 376 -24.15 -40.18 18.01
C LYS A 376 -23.71 -39.48 16.71
N SER A 377 -24.64 -39.16 15.82
CA SER A 377 -24.35 -38.41 14.58
C SER A 377 -23.74 -37.03 14.83
N HIS A 378 -24.39 -36.20 15.65
CA HIS A 378 -23.89 -34.89 16.02
C HIS A 378 -22.53 -34.99 16.69
N SER A 379 -22.29 -35.96 17.56
CA SER A 379 -20.97 -36.09 18.18
C SER A 379 -19.89 -36.46 17.17
N LYS A 380 -20.15 -37.34 16.19
CA LYS A 380 -19.22 -37.64 15.08
C LYS A 380 -18.90 -36.40 14.23
N GLN A 381 -19.88 -35.54 14.00
CA GLN A 381 -19.67 -34.29 13.26
C GLN A 381 -19.00 -33.19 14.07
N ILE A 382 -19.43 -33.04 15.32
CA ILE A 382 -18.85 -32.11 16.29
C ILE A 382 -17.38 -32.44 16.46
N VAL A 383 -16.96 -33.71 16.49
CA VAL A 383 -15.54 -34.08 16.51
C VAL A 383 -14.78 -33.39 15.39
N LYS A 384 -15.22 -33.46 14.13
CA LYS A 384 -14.53 -32.76 13.01
C LYS A 384 -14.49 -31.23 13.19
N ALA A 385 -15.57 -30.63 13.70
CA ALA A 385 -15.63 -29.19 13.94
C ALA A 385 -14.77 -28.72 15.12
N LEU A 386 -14.73 -29.51 16.20
CA LEU A 386 -13.87 -29.27 17.36
C LEU A 386 -12.41 -29.57 17.01
N GLU A 387 -12.14 -30.53 16.13
CA GLU A 387 -10.80 -30.87 15.62
C GLU A 387 -10.21 -29.70 14.86
N ALA A 388 -10.98 -29.08 13.96
CA ALA A 388 -10.53 -27.87 13.26
C ALA A 388 -10.21 -26.72 14.23
N LYS A 389 -11.02 -26.52 15.29
CA LYS A 389 -10.76 -25.51 16.33
C LYS A 389 -9.54 -25.86 17.19
N TYR A 390 -9.40 -27.13 17.55
CA TYR A 390 -8.23 -27.66 18.24
C TYR A 390 -6.97 -27.43 17.41
N ASP A 391 -6.95 -27.81 16.13
CA ASP A 391 -5.80 -27.65 15.24
C ASP A 391 -5.43 -26.17 15.04
N ALA A 392 -6.41 -25.27 15.01
CA ALA A 392 -6.17 -23.83 14.98
C ALA A 392 -5.53 -23.34 16.28
N LEU A 393 -6.12 -23.67 17.43
CA LEU A 393 -5.64 -23.22 18.73
C LEU A 393 -4.30 -23.86 19.16
N LYS A 394 -4.08 -25.12 18.82
CA LYS A 394 -2.82 -25.85 19.06
C LYS A 394 -1.62 -25.13 18.45
N LYS A 395 -1.82 -24.43 17.34
CA LYS A 395 -0.74 -23.67 16.65
C LYS A 395 -0.40 -22.35 17.34
N VAL A 396 -1.28 -21.83 18.20
CA VAL A 396 -1.15 -20.46 18.75
C VAL A 396 -1.12 -20.40 20.29
N LEU A 397 -1.60 -21.43 20.99
CA LEU A 397 -1.53 -21.52 22.45
C LEU A 397 -0.14 -21.93 22.93
N ALA A 398 0.22 -21.48 24.13
CA ALA A 398 1.47 -21.82 24.82
C ALA A 398 1.20 -22.60 26.11
N GLU A 399 2.25 -23.11 26.77
CA GLU A 399 2.12 -23.75 28.08
C GLU A 399 1.69 -22.74 29.16
N PRO A 400 0.81 -23.11 30.12
CA PRO A 400 0.24 -24.45 30.37
C PRO A 400 -1.03 -24.79 29.57
N GLU A 401 -1.57 -23.84 28.80
CA GLU A 401 -2.87 -23.96 28.11
C GLU A 401 -2.86 -25.01 27.00
N LEU A 402 -1.75 -25.08 26.27
CA LEU A 402 -1.56 -26.04 25.18
C LEU A 402 -1.63 -27.49 25.68
N SER A 403 -0.97 -27.78 26.81
CA SER A 403 -1.02 -29.10 27.45
C SER A 403 -2.44 -29.44 27.90
N ASP A 404 -3.17 -28.50 28.53
CA ASP A 404 -4.54 -28.76 28.98
C ASP A 404 -5.53 -28.96 27.82
N LEU A 405 -5.38 -28.18 26.73
CA LEU A 405 -6.12 -28.38 25.49
C LEU A 405 -5.83 -29.75 24.87
N THR A 406 -4.56 -30.12 24.76
CA THR A 406 -4.13 -31.39 24.16
C THR A 406 -4.61 -32.59 24.98
N ALA A 407 -4.46 -32.55 26.30
CA ALA A 407 -4.93 -33.60 27.19
C ALA A 407 -6.46 -33.76 27.12
N THR A 408 -7.20 -32.65 27.18
CA THR A 408 -8.67 -32.65 27.11
C THR A 408 -9.15 -33.11 25.73
N TRP A 409 -8.50 -32.69 24.65
CA TRP A 409 -8.81 -33.11 23.28
C TRP A 409 -8.54 -34.59 23.06
N ASN A 410 -7.38 -35.11 23.48
CA ASN A 410 -7.04 -36.52 23.29
C ASN A 410 -8.00 -37.44 24.06
N ALA A 411 -8.37 -37.07 25.28
CA ALA A 411 -9.36 -37.81 26.07
C ALA A 411 -10.77 -37.77 25.44
N HIS A 412 -11.14 -36.62 24.84
CA HIS A 412 -12.37 -36.48 24.06
C HIS A 412 -12.33 -37.35 22.79
N LYS A 413 -11.26 -37.27 22.00
CA LYS A 413 -11.08 -37.98 20.73
C LYS A 413 -11.05 -39.49 20.92
N LEU A 414 -10.35 -39.99 21.93
CA LEU A 414 -10.33 -41.42 22.28
C LEU A 414 -11.75 -41.98 22.50
N LEU A 415 -12.58 -41.28 23.28
CA LEU A 415 -13.96 -41.70 23.50
C LEU A 415 -14.84 -41.56 22.25
N ALA A 416 -14.54 -40.57 21.40
CA ALA A 416 -15.27 -40.37 20.15
C ALA A 416 -14.94 -41.45 19.11
N ASP A 417 -13.67 -41.85 18.99
CA ASP A 417 -13.20 -42.92 18.10
C ASP A 417 -13.77 -44.29 18.54
N ASP A 418 -13.95 -44.49 19.85
CA ASP A 418 -14.62 -45.64 20.47
C ASP A 418 -16.17 -45.63 20.33
N ASP A 419 -16.75 -44.66 19.62
CA ASP A 419 -18.21 -44.49 19.47
C ASP A 419 -18.97 -44.27 20.82
N LYS A 420 -18.28 -43.83 21.88
CA LYS A 420 -18.84 -43.59 23.23
C LYS A 420 -19.35 -42.15 23.38
N PHE A 421 -20.65 -41.95 23.16
CA PHE A 421 -21.29 -40.62 23.17
C PHE A 421 -22.30 -40.38 24.29
N ASP A 422 -22.20 -41.11 25.41
CA ASP A 422 -22.99 -40.79 26.61
C ASP A 422 -22.63 -39.40 27.15
N LYS A 423 -23.63 -38.66 27.67
CA LYS A 423 -23.43 -37.28 28.13
C LYS A 423 -22.49 -37.19 29.35
N LYS A 424 -22.51 -38.19 30.22
CA LYS A 424 -21.78 -38.20 31.50
C LYS A 424 -20.50 -39.02 31.42
N THR A 425 -20.46 -40.08 30.61
CA THR A 425 -19.32 -41.02 30.56
C THR A 425 -18.64 -41.10 29.19
N GLY A 426 -19.21 -40.49 28.15
CA GLY A 426 -18.66 -40.47 26.79
C GLY A 426 -17.92 -39.17 26.44
N ALA A 427 -17.56 -39.01 25.16
CA ALA A 427 -16.86 -37.82 24.67
C ALA A 427 -17.50 -36.47 25.08
N PRO A 428 -18.85 -36.31 25.10
CA PRO A 428 -19.49 -35.06 25.50
C PRO A 428 -19.18 -34.55 26.91
N GLN A 429 -18.68 -35.38 27.82
CA GLN A 429 -18.30 -34.95 29.17
C GLN A 429 -17.22 -33.85 29.16
N TYR A 430 -16.37 -33.83 28.11
CA TYR A 430 -15.29 -32.85 27.94
C TYR A 430 -15.75 -31.54 27.27
N HIS A 431 -16.98 -31.46 26.76
CA HIS A 431 -17.46 -30.29 26.00
C HIS A 431 -17.44 -29.00 26.82
N ALA A 432 -17.77 -29.04 28.11
CA ALA A 432 -17.74 -27.86 28.97
C ALA A 432 -16.31 -27.30 29.11
N LYS A 433 -15.33 -28.18 29.31
CA LYS A 433 -13.92 -27.82 29.43
C LYS A 433 -13.34 -27.35 28.08
N LEU A 434 -13.61 -28.08 27.00
CA LEU A 434 -13.23 -27.65 25.64
C LEU A 434 -13.85 -26.30 25.29
N SER A 435 -15.09 -26.02 25.70
CA SER A 435 -15.72 -24.72 25.48
C SER A 435 -15.03 -23.59 26.25
N GLN A 436 -14.50 -23.86 27.45
CA GLN A 436 -13.69 -22.88 28.19
C GLN A 436 -12.35 -22.66 27.50
N LEU A 437 -11.65 -23.73 27.13
CA LEU A 437 -10.36 -23.68 26.44
C LEU A 437 -10.46 -22.99 25.07
N PHE A 438 -11.54 -23.22 24.32
CA PHE A 438 -11.75 -22.55 23.03
C PHE A 438 -12.01 -21.05 23.15
N LYS A 439 -12.42 -20.54 24.32
CA LYS A 439 -12.51 -19.10 24.55
C LYS A 439 -11.13 -18.44 24.74
N LEU A 440 -10.06 -19.21 24.91
CA LEU A 440 -8.70 -18.70 25.01
C LEU A 440 -8.21 -18.04 23.70
N GLU A 441 -8.88 -18.27 22.57
CA GLU A 441 -8.68 -17.50 21.34
C GLU A 441 -8.69 -15.98 21.61
N LYS A 442 -9.65 -15.49 22.40
CA LYS A 442 -9.74 -14.08 22.79
C LYS A 442 -8.55 -13.61 23.63
N VAL A 443 -7.97 -14.51 24.41
CA VAL A 443 -6.78 -14.21 25.23
C VAL A 443 -5.52 -14.20 24.36
N VAL A 444 -5.46 -14.99 23.28
CA VAL A 444 -4.38 -14.94 22.29
C VAL A 444 -4.37 -13.58 21.60
N ASP A 445 -5.51 -13.13 21.08
CA ASP A 445 -5.63 -11.82 20.43
C ASP A 445 -5.30 -10.69 21.40
N GLY A 446 -5.87 -10.75 22.61
CA GLY A 446 -5.58 -9.78 23.67
C GLY A 446 -4.10 -9.76 24.06
N ARG A 447 -3.45 -10.92 24.26
CA ARG A 447 -2.02 -11.01 24.56
C ARG A 447 -1.16 -10.48 23.41
N ARG A 448 -1.55 -10.71 22.16
CA ARG A 448 -0.84 -10.18 20.99
C ARG A 448 -0.87 -8.66 20.98
N GLU A 449 -2.03 -8.06 21.22
CA GLU A 449 -2.15 -6.60 21.33
C GLU A 449 -1.36 -6.06 22.53
N MET A 450 -1.49 -6.68 23.72
CA MET A 450 -0.69 -6.30 24.89
C MET A 450 0.81 -6.38 24.60
N ALA A 451 1.27 -7.45 23.96
CA ALA A 451 2.68 -7.63 23.57
C ALA A 451 3.13 -6.60 22.53
N GLN A 452 2.28 -6.22 21.58
CA GLN A 452 2.55 -5.13 20.64
C GLN A 452 2.73 -3.80 21.37
N ILE A 453 1.84 -3.46 22.31
CA ILE A 453 1.95 -2.26 23.14
C ILE A 453 3.25 -2.30 23.96
N LEU A 454 3.54 -3.42 24.64
CA LEU A 454 4.74 -3.57 25.46
C LEU A 454 6.04 -3.53 24.64
N THR A 455 6.01 -4.03 23.40
CA THR A 455 7.16 -3.97 22.50
C THR A 455 7.38 -2.54 22.00
N GLN A 456 6.31 -1.82 21.67
CA GLN A 456 6.37 -0.41 21.25
C GLN A 456 6.72 0.52 22.43
N PHE A 457 6.27 0.18 23.64
CA PHE A 457 6.46 0.96 24.87
C PHE A 457 6.98 0.07 26.02
N PRO A 458 8.26 -0.34 26.00
CA PRO A 458 8.83 -1.27 27.00
C PRO A 458 8.66 -0.84 28.46
N ALA A 459 8.65 0.48 28.72
CA ALA A 459 8.47 1.02 30.07
C ALA A 459 7.07 0.70 30.67
N ALA A 460 6.07 0.40 29.84
CA ALA A 460 4.74 -0.01 30.33
C ALA A 460 4.77 -1.36 31.05
N ALA A 461 5.79 -2.20 30.83
CA ALA A 461 5.92 -3.49 31.51
C ALA A 461 6.05 -3.33 33.04
N ALA A 462 6.66 -2.25 33.52
CA ALA A 462 6.92 -2.00 34.95
C ALA A 462 5.67 -1.62 35.78
N TYR A 463 4.49 -1.59 35.16
CA TYR A 463 3.20 -1.29 35.80
C TYR A 463 2.36 -2.55 36.03
N ASP A 464 2.81 -3.72 35.54
CA ASP A 464 2.19 -5.02 35.79
C ASP A 464 0.70 -5.14 35.40
N PHE A 465 0.16 -4.26 34.55
CA PHE A 465 -1.25 -4.32 34.13
C PHE A 465 -1.63 -5.60 33.36
N HIS A 466 -0.66 -6.26 32.74
CA HIS A 466 -0.85 -7.55 32.07
C HIS A 466 -0.83 -8.75 33.04
N LYS A 467 -0.30 -8.55 34.26
CA LYS A 467 -0.06 -9.60 35.26
C LYS A 467 -1.33 -10.36 35.66
N PRO A 468 -2.51 -9.73 35.87
CA PRO A 468 -3.74 -10.46 36.18
C PRO A 468 -4.14 -11.49 35.11
N VAL A 469 -3.84 -11.24 33.82
CA VAL A 469 -4.07 -12.22 32.75
C VAL A 469 -3.06 -13.35 32.86
N ALA A 470 -1.77 -13.03 33.01
CA ALA A 470 -0.69 -14.01 33.12
C ALA A 470 -0.83 -14.93 34.35
N ASP A 471 -1.16 -14.37 35.52
CA ASP A 471 -1.33 -15.09 36.78
C ASP A 471 -2.54 -16.04 36.70
N ASN A 472 -3.66 -15.61 36.12
CA ASN A 472 -4.83 -16.47 35.93
C ASN A 472 -4.56 -17.60 34.93
N ILE A 473 -3.81 -17.36 33.85
CA ILE A 473 -3.37 -18.42 32.92
C ILE A 473 -2.47 -19.43 33.64
N THR A 474 -1.50 -18.95 34.42
CA THR A 474 -0.57 -19.80 35.19
C THR A 474 -1.32 -20.64 36.22
N ALA A 475 -2.34 -20.06 36.86
CA ALA A 475 -3.23 -20.74 37.81
C ALA A 475 -4.31 -21.61 37.13
N GLN A 476 -4.33 -21.72 35.80
CA GLN A 476 -5.34 -22.45 35.01
C GLN A 476 -6.78 -21.95 35.24
N LYS A 477 -6.95 -20.69 35.65
CA LYS A 477 -8.23 -20.00 35.83
C LYS A 477 -8.63 -19.28 34.53
N TYR A 478 -8.91 -20.06 33.49
CA TYR A 478 -9.14 -19.54 32.13
C TYR A 478 -10.34 -18.59 31.99
N PRO A 479 -11.51 -18.84 32.62
CA PRO A 479 -12.62 -17.88 32.58
C PRO A 479 -12.23 -16.51 33.16
N GLU A 480 -11.47 -16.51 34.25
CA GLU A 480 -10.97 -15.32 34.93
C GLU A 480 -9.95 -14.58 34.04
N ALA A 481 -9.03 -15.32 33.41
CA ALA A 481 -8.09 -14.74 32.44
C ALA A 481 -8.81 -14.05 31.27
N VAL A 482 -9.83 -14.69 30.68
CA VAL A 482 -10.66 -14.10 29.62
C VAL A 482 -11.37 -12.83 30.11
N SER A 483 -11.87 -12.83 31.35
CA SER A 483 -12.56 -11.66 31.92
C SER A 483 -11.64 -10.49 32.25
N ALA A 484 -10.34 -10.75 32.51
CA ALA A 484 -9.35 -9.74 32.84
C ALA A 484 -8.81 -9.00 31.61
N VAL A 485 -8.89 -9.59 30.40
CA VAL A 485 -8.35 -9.02 29.16
C VAL A 485 -8.85 -7.59 28.88
N PRO A 486 -10.16 -7.27 28.91
CA PRO A 486 -10.64 -5.93 28.58
C PRO A 486 -10.09 -4.84 29.52
N ALA A 487 -10.03 -5.11 30.83
CA ALA A 487 -9.51 -4.16 31.82
C ALA A 487 -8.00 -3.93 31.65
N ALA A 488 -7.22 -5.02 31.46
CA ALA A 488 -5.79 -4.93 31.21
C ALA A 488 -5.47 -4.16 29.91
N LEU A 489 -6.22 -4.42 28.83
CA LEU A 489 -6.07 -3.68 27.57
C LEU A 489 -6.42 -2.21 27.70
N ALA A 490 -7.50 -1.87 28.41
CA ALA A 490 -7.89 -0.46 28.61
C ALA A 490 -6.75 0.34 29.28
N LEU A 491 -6.15 -0.22 30.34
CA LEU A 491 -5.01 0.39 31.03
C LEU A 491 -3.78 0.48 30.12
N LEU A 492 -3.42 -0.60 29.42
CA LEU A 492 -2.26 -0.62 28.51
C LEU A 492 -2.44 0.33 27.31
N ARG A 493 -3.65 0.51 26.79
CA ARG A 493 -3.94 1.46 25.70
C ARG A 493 -3.79 2.92 26.13
N ALA A 494 -3.96 3.23 27.41
CA ALA A 494 -3.75 4.57 27.97
C ALA A 494 -2.27 4.86 28.29
N MET A 495 -1.44 3.83 28.48
CA MET A 495 -0.02 3.98 28.81
C MET A 495 0.82 4.76 27.78
N PRO A 496 0.65 4.58 26.46
CA PRO A 496 1.35 5.38 25.46
C PRO A 496 1.23 6.89 25.69
N GLY A 497 0.02 7.37 26.00
CA GLY A 497 -0.24 8.78 26.29
C GLY A 497 0.52 9.22 27.54
N TYR A 498 0.36 8.50 28.64
CA TYR A 498 1.04 8.79 29.91
C TYR A 498 2.57 8.78 29.78
N LEU A 499 3.16 7.74 29.20
CA LEU A 499 4.62 7.62 29.06
C LEU A 499 5.18 8.74 28.17
N THR A 500 4.43 9.16 27.14
CA THR A 500 4.82 10.28 26.29
C THR A 500 4.83 11.59 27.08
N THR A 501 3.76 11.89 27.83
CA THR A 501 3.67 13.09 28.67
C THR A 501 4.72 13.08 29.78
N LYS A 502 4.92 11.94 30.46
CA LYS A 502 5.96 11.77 31.49
C LYS A 502 7.36 12.03 30.93
N LYS A 503 7.65 11.47 29.74
CA LYS A 503 8.93 11.70 29.07
C LYS A 503 9.11 13.18 28.73
N ALA A 504 8.09 13.85 28.19
CA ALA A 504 8.14 15.28 27.90
C ALA A 504 8.42 16.12 29.17
N ALA A 505 7.76 15.80 30.28
CA ALA A 505 7.99 16.45 31.57
C ALA A 505 9.41 16.21 32.12
N GLY A 506 9.90 14.97 32.09
CA GLY A 506 11.25 14.64 32.55
C GLY A 506 12.34 15.27 31.67
N ASP A 507 12.10 15.33 30.37
CA ASP A 507 12.96 16.01 29.42
C ASP A 507 13.01 17.53 29.69
N LEU A 508 11.86 18.14 29.96
CA LEU A 508 11.78 19.55 30.36
C LEU A 508 12.55 19.81 31.66
N LEU A 509 12.32 18.96 32.68
CA LEU A 509 12.99 19.07 33.98
C LEU A 509 14.53 19.07 33.83
N ALA A 510 15.06 18.24 32.94
CA ALA A 510 16.49 18.13 32.68
C ALA A 510 17.10 19.37 31.99
N VAL A 511 16.29 20.22 31.36
CA VAL A 511 16.77 21.38 30.58
C VAL A 511 16.50 22.73 31.23
N LEU A 512 15.69 22.76 32.29
CA LEU A 512 15.46 23.97 33.07
C LEU A 512 16.80 24.50 33.65
N PRO A 513 17.03 25.83 33.61
CA PRO A 513 18.29 26.43 34.05
C PRO A 513 18.52 26.24 35.56
N GLY A 514 19.78 26.38 35.97
CA GLY A 514 20.23 26.07 37.35
C GLY A 514 19.67 26.99 38.42
N ASP A 515 19.21 28.17 38.05
CA ASP A 515 18.65 29.23 38.91
C ASP A 515 17.11 29.19 39.03
N ALA A 516 16.44 28.25 38.36
CA ALA A 516 15.00 28.09 38.36
C ALA A 516 14.49 27.03 39.38
N ASP A 517 14.95 27.08 40.63
CA ASP A 517 14.70 26.04 41.65
C ASP A 517 13.20 25.80 41.94
N ALA A 518 12.38 26.85 41.94
CA ALA A 518 10.93 26.74 42.14
C ALA A 518 10.22 26.02 40.98
N LEU A 519 10.69 26.22 39.75
CA LEU A 519 10.15 25.53 38.57
C LEU A 519 10.64 24.08 38.49
N LYS A 520 11.86 23.78 38.92
CA LYS A 520 12.34 22.40 38.96
C LYS A 520 11.57 21.55 39.97
N SER A 521 11.39 22.08 41.18
CA SER A 521 10.68 21.38 42.26
C SER A 521 9.21 21.11 41.90
N THR A 522 8.48 22.11 41.40
CA THR A 522 7.07 21.97 41.01
C THR A 522 6.85 20.88 39.95
N LEU A 523 7.71 20.84 38.92
CA LEU A 523 7.60 19.86 37.85
C LEU A 523 8.00 18.45 38.30
N ASP A 524 9.05 18.32 39.12
CA ASP A 524 9.48 17.04 39.67
C ASP A 524 8.41 16.42 40.58
N ASP A 525 7.76 17.24 41.42
CA ASP A 525 6.65 16.79 42.27
C ASP A 525 5.43 16.35 41.44
N ALA A 526 5.11 17.06 40.36
CA ALA A 526 4.06 16.66 39.43
C ALA A 526 4.35 15.33 38.73
N ILE A 527 5.59 15.11 38.29
CA ILE A 527 6.02 13.83 37.69
C ILE A 527 5.86 12.69 38.70
N LYS A 528 6.27 12.91 39.97
CA LYS A 528 6.13 11.92 41.04
C LYS A 528 4.66 11.63 41.38
N ALA A 529 3.82 12.67 41.44
CA ALA A 529 2.39 12.51 41.69
C ALA A 529 1.68 11.74 40.55
N ALA A 530 1.99 12.08 39.30
CA ALA A 530 1.45 11.36 38.14
C ALA A 530 1.91 9.90 38.10
N GLU A 531 3.15 9.60 38.50
CA GLU A 531 3.63 8.22 38.65
C GLU A 531 2.84 7.42 39.68
N ILE A 532 2.52 8.02 40.82
CA ILE A 532 1.68 7.39 41.85
C ILE A 532 0.28 7.11 41.30
N THR A 533 -0.34 8.08 40.61
CA THR A 533 -1.67 7.93 40.00
C THR A 533 -1.70 6.83 38.93
N ALA A 534 -0.70 6.81 38.03
CA ALA A 534 -0.59 5.79 37.00
C ALA A 534 -0.42 4.39 37.62
N ARG A 535 0.45 4.24 38.63
CA ARG A 535 0.61 2.97 39.38
C ARG A 535 -0.64 2.58 40.16
N GLY A 536 -1.46 3.54 40.57
CA GLY A 536 -2.77 3.32 41.19
C GLY A 536 -3.85 2.81 40.23
N GLY A 537 -3.56 2.66 38.93
CA GLY A 537 -4.48 2.12 37.93
C GLY A 537 -5.24 3.18 37.14
N ASP A 538 -4.79 4.43 37.12
CA ASP A 538 -5.42 5.51 36.34
C ASP A 538 -4.40 6.29 35.48
N PRO A 539 -3.79 5.65 34.46
CA PRO A 539 -2.84 6.31 33.57
C PRO A 539 -3.47 7.47 32.78
N ALA A 540 -4.77 7.42 32.48
CA ALA A 540 -5.45 8.48 31.75
C ALA A 540 -5.56 9.76 32.59
N LYS A 541 -5.93 9.64 33.87
CA LYS A 541 -5.90 10.78 34.79
C LYS A 541 -4.47 11.26 35.04
N ALA A 542 -3.50 10.36 35.20
CA ALA A 542 -2.09 10.73 35.34
C ALA A 542 -1.59 11.57 34.15
N THR A 543 -2.00 11.22 32.92
CA THR A 543 -1.78 12.07 31.73
C THR A 543 -2.40 13.45 31.90
N GLY A 544 -3.68 13.53 32.27
CA GLY A 544 -4.40 14.81 32.42
C GLY A 544 -3.81 15.73 33.50
N ASP A 545 -3.50 15.17 34.67
CA ASP A 545 -2.91 15.89 35.80
C ASP A 545 -1.52 16.44 35.41
N LEU A 546 -0.67 15.61 34.80
CA LEU A 546 0.66 16.05 34.37
C LEU A 546 0.60 17.03 33.20
N GLN A 547 -0.32 16.82 32.26
CA GLN A 547 -0.53 17.73 31.14
C GLN A 547 -0.98 19.11 31.63
N THR A 548 -1.84 19.17 32.66
CA THR A 548 -2.26 20.44 33.28
C THR A 548 -1.07 21.23 33.85
N VAL A 549 -0.08 20.53 34.44
CA VAL A 549 1.14 21.19 34.93
C VAL A 549 2.03 21.67 33.77
N LEU A 550 2.17 20.86 32.72
CA LEU A 550 2.93 21.24 31.51
C LEU A 550 2.29 22.40 30.73
N ASP A 551 0.97 22.48 30.74
CA ASP A 551 0.17 23.55 30.13
C ASP A 551 0.25 24.86 30.95
N GLY A 552 0.87 24.81 32.13
CA GLY A 552 1.24 25.98 32.91
C GLY A 552 2.13 26.96 32.13
N THR A 553 1.98 28.24 32.43
CA THR A 553 2.48 29.37 31.63
C THR A 553 3.99 29.48 31.50
N ASP A 554 4.76 28.85 32.38
CA ASP A 554 6.23 28.89 32.37
C ASP A 554 6.87 27.68 31.66
N TYR A 555 6.11 26.59 31.47
CA TYR A 555 6.60 25.34 30.87
C TYR A 555 6.16 25.14 29.43
N MET A 556 4.95 25.58 29.10
CA MET A 556 4.27 25.28 27.84
C MET A 556 5.13 25.65 26.61
N ASP A 557 5.75 26.83 26.61
CA ASP A 557 6.54 27.31 25.47
C ASP A 557 7.80 26.46 25.22
N LEU A 558 8.49 26.05 26.30
CA LEU A 558 9.71 25.25 26.21
C LEU A 558 9.38 23.79 25.84
N VAL A 559 8.29 23.23 26.39
CA VAL A 559 7.82 21.89 26.04
C VAL A 559 7.45 21.78 24.56
N LEU A 560 6.71 22.77 24.05
CA LEU A 560 6.33 22.81 22.63
C LEU A 560 7.56 22.96 21.74
N ALA A 561 8.50 23.85 22.07
CA ALA A 561 9.73 24.03 21.31
C ALA A 561 10.59 22.75 21.27
N MET A 562 10.72 22.05 22.40
CA MET A 562 11.44 20.77 22.48
C MET A 562 10.77 19.66 21.66
N ALA A 563 9.45 19.53 21.78
CA ALA A 563 8.69 18.52 21.05
C ALA A 563 8.78 18.74 19.54
N ASP A 564 8.59 19.97 19.07
CA ASP A 564 8.70 20.33 17.65
C ASP A 564 10.13 20.13 17.13
N TYR A 565 11.16 20.53 17.89
CA TYR A 565 12.57 20.27 17.55
C TYR A 565 12.84 18.78 17.37
N ARG A 566 12.39 17.94 18.31
CA ARG A 566 12.60 16.48 18.24
C ARG A 566 11.88 15.85 17.05
N GLY A 567 10.63 16.24 16.81
CA GLY A 567 9.87 15.78 15.65
C GLY A 567 10.57 16.14 14.33
N LYS A 568 11.08 17.38 14.23
CA LYS A 568 11.84 17.85 13.06
C LYS A 568 13.19 17.14 12.93
N LEU A 569 13.93 16.98 14.03
CA LEU A 569 15.25 16.34 14.05
C LEU A 569 15.17 14.93 13.47
N VAL A 570 14.23 14.10 13.93
CA VAL A 570 14.04 12.74 13.42
C VAL A 570 13.80 12.72 11.91
N LYS A 571 12.96 13.64 11.41
CA LYS A 571 12.70 13.78 9.97
C LYS A 571 13.97 14.17 9.19
N VAL A 572 14.67 15.18 9.69
CA VAL A 572 15.88 15.72 9.04
C VAL A 572 17.03 14.71 9.07
N GLU A 573 17.22 13.97 10.17
CA GLU A 573 18.24 12.91 10.29
C GLU A 573 17.99 11.79 9.27
N LYS A 574 16.73 11.39 9.07
CA LYS A 574 16.36 10.38 8.09
C LYS A 574 16.68 10.83 6.66
N GLU A 575 16.30 12.06 6.30
CA GLU A 575 16.61 12.60 4.97
C GLU A 575 18.10 12.86 4.78
N HIS A 576 18.79 13.32 5.82
CA HIS A 576 20.24 13.52 5.82
C HIS A 576 20.98 12.20 5.54
N ALA A 577 20.63 11.12 6.23
CA ALA A 577 21.21 9.80 6.01
C ALA A 577 20.95 9.27 4.59
N ARG A 578 19.75 9.53 4.03
CA ARG A 578 19.42 9.17 2.63
C ARG A 578 20.27 9.95 1.64
N THR A 579 20.42 11.26 1.82
CA THR A 579 21.22 12.12 0.94
C THR A 579 22.69 11.70 0.92
N LYS A 580 23.27 11.34 2.08
CA LYS A 580 24.68 10.90 2.15
C LYS A 580 24.98 9.64 1.34
N LYS A 581 24.02 8.72 1.20
CA LYS A 581 24.20 7.50 0.39
C LYS A 581 24.52 7.78 -1.08
N TYR A 582 23.93 8.85 -1.63
CA TYR A 582 24.16 9.28 -3.02
C TYR A 582 25.35 10.24 -3.14
N LEU A 583 25.61 11.05 -2.11
CA LEU A 583 26.61 12.11 -2.18
C LEU A 583 28.03 11.56 -2.32
N LYS A 584 28.41 10.56 -1.51
CA LYS A 584 29.73 9.89 -1.50
C LYS A 584 30.91 10.85 -1.74
N LEU A 585 30.90 11.98 -1.05
CA LEU A 585 31.88 13.06 -1.20
C LEU A 585 32.28 13.59 0.18
N PRO A 586 33.34 13.04 0.80
CA PRO A 586 33.63 13.24 2.23
C PRO A 586 33.70 14.69 2.69
N ALA A 587 34.27 15.59 1.89
CA ALA A 587 34.36 17.01 2.23
C ALA A 587 32.99 17.72 2.23
N ALA A 588 32.08 17.35 1.33
CA ALA A 588 30.72 17.88 1.31
C ALA A 588 29.87 17.25 2.44
N GLU A 589 30.04 15.95 2.69
CA GLU A 589 29.39 15.25 3.80
C GLU A 589 29.76 15.87 5.15
N SER A 590 31.04 16.18 5.37
CA SER A 590 31.49 16.87 6.59
C SER A 590 30.76 18.19 6.82
N LYS A 591 30.47 18.95 5.76
CA LYS A 591 29.74 20.23 5.87
C LYS A 591 28.27 20.02 6.25
N LEU A 592 27.63 18.96 5.74
CA LEU A 592 26.27 18.61 6.15
C LEU A 592 26.23 18.09 7.59
N ASP A 593 27.24 17.32 8.00
CA ASP A 593 27.39 16.81 9.36
C ASP A 593 27.61 17.98 10.34
N GLU A 594 28.47 18.94 9.99
CA GLU A 594 28.69 20.18 10.75
C GLU A 594 27.38 20.97 10.93
N ALA A 595 26.58 21.14 9.88
CA ALA A 595 25.31 21.88 9.94
C ALA A 595 24.27 21.19 10.84
N LEU A 596 24.13 19.86 10.72
CA LEU A 596 23.26 19.07 11.59
C LEU A 596 23.74 19.11 13.04
N GLN A 597 25.06 18.99 13.26
CA GLN A 597 25.64 19.03 14.59
C GLN A 597 25.50 20.41 15.24
N ALA A 598 25.61 21.50 14.47
CA ALA A 598 25.38 22.85 14.98
C ALA A 598 23.95 23.03 15.49
N ALA A 599 22.95 22.46 14.81
CA ALA A 599 21.56 22.45 15.29
C ALA A 599 21.41 21.61 16.57
N ARG A 600 22.07 20.45 16.64
CA ARG A 600 22.08 19.59 17.84
C ARG A 600 22.75 20.28 19.03
N ASP A 601 23.86 20.96 18.81
CA ASP A 601 24.60 21.70 19.83
C ASP A 601 23.78 22.89 20.34
N ARG A 602 23.12 23.62 19.45
CA ARG A 602 22.21 24.72 19.81
C ARG A 602 21.08 24.26 20.73
N ALA A 603 20.49 23.10 20.48
CA ALA A 603 19.48 22.51 21.38
C ALA A 603 20.08 21.88 22.65
N GLY A 604 21.20 21.16 22.53
CA GLY A 604 21.76 20.33 23.59
C GLY A 604 22.60 21.10 24.61
N LYS A 605 23.47 22.00 24.13
CA LYS A 605 24.40 22.80 24.93
C LYS A 605 23.79 24.15 25.30
N ASP A 606 23.27 24.87 24.30
CA ASP A 606 22.78 26.25 24.49
C ASP A 606 21.31 26.28 24.97
N LYS A 607 20.61 25.14 24.90
CA LYS A 607 19.19 24.95 25.25
C LYS A 607 18.22 25.76 24.36
N GLU A 608 18.70 26.30 23.23
CA GLU A 608 17.94 27.17 22.33
C GLU A 608 17.15 26.34 21.30
N TYR A 609 16.10 25.64 21.75
CA TYR A 609 15.30 24.73 20.90
C TYR A 609 14.61 25.41 19.71
N GLY A 610 14.18 26.68 19.86
CA GLY A 610 13.60 27.46 18.77
C GLY A 610 14.61 27.73 17.64
N ASP A 611 15.81 28.19 18.00
CA ASP A 611 16.88 28.47 17.04
C ASP A 611 17.40 27.18 16.41
N ALA A 612 17.54 26.11 17.22
CA ALA A 612 17.89 24.79 16.72
C ALA A 612 16.87 24.27 15.70
N PHE A 613 15.57 24.51 15.91
CA PHE A 613 14.55 24.19 14.91
C PHE A 613 14.79 24.96 13.61
N LEU A 614 15.04 26.28 13.66
CA LEU A 614 15.28 27.10 12.47
C LEU A 614 16.55 26.66 11.72
N MET A 615 17.58 26.22 12.44
CA MET A 615 18.76 25.60 11.86
C MET A 615 18.41 24.27 11.17
N LEU A 616 17.56 23.43 11.76
CA LEU A 616 17.04 22.22 11.11
C LEU A 616 16.17 22.53 9.89
N ASP A 617 15.43 23.64 9.88
CA ASP A 617 14.65 24.07 8.71
C ASP A 617 15.56 24.52 7.57
N THR A 618 16.62 25.25 7.90
CA THR A 618 17.67 25.64 6.96
C THR A 618 18.39 24.40 6.42
N HIS A 619 18.69 23.42 7.27
CA HIS A 619 19.29 22.15 6.87
C HIS A 619 18.34 21.32 6.00
N GLU A 620 17.04 21.24 6.31
CA GLU A 620 16.07 20.54 5.45
C GLU A 620 15.99 21.18 4.06
N LYS A 621 16.01 22.52 3.98
CA LYS A 621 16.09 23.24 2.69
C LYS A 621 17.38 22.93 1.94
N LEU A 622 18.52 22.87 2.63
CA LEU A 622 19.80 22.47 2.06
C LEU A 622 19.76 21.02 1.54
N LEU A 623 19.18 20.08 2.28
CA LEU A 623 19.06 18.69 1.83
C LEU A 623 18.22 18.55 0.56
N LYS A 624 17.23 19.43 0.35
CA LYS A 624 16.44 19.47 -0.90
C LYS A 624 17.24 19.90 -2.12
N THR A 625 18.31 20.67 -1.95
CA THR A 625 19.23 21.04 -3.06
C THR A 625 20.34 20.01 -3.23
N VAL A 626 20.87 19.47 -2.12
CA VAL A 626 21.93 18.46 -2.16
C VAL A 626 21.46 17.16 -2.81
N LYS A 627 20.24 16.69 -2.52
CA LYS A 627 19.79 15.38 -3.01
C LYS A 627 19.75 15.29 -4.54
N PRO A 628 19.11 16.22 -5.28
CA PRO A 628 19.17 16.23 -6.75
C PRO A 628 20.61 16.31 -7.29
N MET A 629 21.47 17.13 -6.69
CA MET A 629 22.88 17.24 -7.09
C MET A 629 23.66 15.94 -6.87
N ALA A 630 23.50 15.31 -5.71
CA ALA A 630 24.15 14.04 -5.36
C ALA A 630 23.74 12.93 -6.34
N THR A 631 22.45 12.89 -6.69
CA THR A 631 21.92 12.00 -7.72
C THR A 631 22.52 12.29 -9.10
N ALA A 632 22.57 13.57 -9.53
CA ALA A 632 23.17 13.94 -10.81
C ALA A 632 24.67 13.59 -10.88
N ARG A 633 25.41 13.79 -9.78
CA ARG A 633 26.81 13.36 -9.65
C ARG A 633 26.97 11.86 -9.86
N PHE A 634 26.19 11.07 -9.13
CA PHE A 634 26.23 9.61 -9.21
C PHE A 634 25.99 9.12 -10.64
N GLN A 635 25.03 9.72 -11.34
CA GLN A 635 24.72 9.38 -12.74
C GLN A 635 25.83 9.79 -13.71
N VAL A 636 26.37 11.02 -13.60
CA VAL A 636 27.47 11.46 -14.48
C VAL A 636 28.68 10.53 -14.33
N GLN A 637 28.99 10.10 -13.11
CA GLN A 637 30.05 9.12 -12.87
C GLN A 637 29.74 7.77 -13.51
N GLY A 638 28.52 7.27 -13.36
CA GLY A 638 28.07 6.03 -14.00
C GLY A 638 28.12 6.10 -15.53
N ILE A 639 27.64 7.19 -16.13
CA ILE A 639 27.67 7.39 -17.59
C ILE A 639 29.13 7.42 -18.09
N ILE A 640 30.02 8.17 -17.44
CA ILE A 640 31.44 8.21 -17.83
C ILE A 640 32.08 6.82 -17.72
N ALA A 641 31.77 6.05 -16.66
CA ALA A 641 32.27 4.69 -16.49
C ALA A 641 31.73 3.73 -17.57
N ALA A 642 30.45 3.85 -17.92
CA ALA A 642 29.83 3.08 -19.01
C ALA A 642 30.49 3.41 -20.35
N LEU A 643 30.69 4.69 -20.67
CA LEU A 643 31.36 5.12 -21.91
C LEU A 643 32.81 4.63 -22.01
N LYS A 644 33.54 4.60 -20.89
CA LYS A 644 34.88 3.98 -20.85
C LYS A 644 34.83 2.51 -21.19
N ARG A 645 33.86 1.77 -20.63
CA ARG A 645 33.67 0.35 -20.95
C ARG A 645 33.21 0.10 -22.38
N ALA A 646 32.46 1.02 -22.96
CA ALA A 646 32.08 0.99 -24.38
C ALA A 646 33.26 1.28 -25.32
N GLY A 647 34.46 1.58 -24.79
CA GLY A 647 35.66 1.83 -25.58
C GLY A 647 35.76 3.26 -26.13
N VAL A 648 34.97 4.21 -25.63
CA VAL A 648 35.08 5.62 -26.04
C VAL A 648 36.47 6.15 -25.70
N ALA A 649 37.11 6.81 -26.68
CA ALA A 649 38.49 7.23 -26.55
C ALA A 649 38.67 8.22 -25.38
N SER A 650 39.72 8.03 -24.58
CA SER A 650 40.00 8.88 -23.42
C SER A 650 40.07 10.39 -23.76
N LYS A 651 40.57 10.74 -24.96
CA LYS A 651 40.60 12.13 -25.46
C LYS A 651 39.22 12.79 -25.58
N GLU A 652 38.18 12.00 -25.85
CA GLU A 652 36.79 12.46 -26.00
C GLU A 652 36.08 12.55 -24.64
N LEU A 653 36.45 11.69 -23.69
CA LEU A 653 35.89 11.71 -22.32
C LEU A 653 36.54 12.76 -21.42
N LYS A 654 37.81 13.08 -21.63
CA LYS A 654 38.61 13.96 -20.77
C LYS A 654 37.94 15.33 -20.48
N PRO A 655 37.34 16.04 -21.46
CA PRO A 655 36.64 17.30 -21.19
C PRO A 655 35.48 17.15 -20.20
N PHE A 656 34.76 16.03 -20.23
CA PHE A 656 33.64 15.76 -19.33
C PHE A 656 34.11 15.37 -17.93
N GLU A 657 35.19 14.60 -17.83
CA GLU A 657 35.85 14.29 -16.55
C GLU A 657 36.32 15.57 -15.86
N ASP A 658 36.92 16.50 -16.61
CA ASP A 658 37.37 17.79 -16.07
C ASP A 658 36.21 18.67 -15.60
N LYS A 659 35.11 18.71 -16.37
CA LYS A 659 33.89 19.42 -15.97
C LYS A 659 33.22 18.78 -14.73
N ALA A 660 33.17 17.46 -14.66
CA ALA A 660 32.66 16.73 -13.51
C ALA A 660 33.52 16.99 -12.26
N ALA A 661 34.85 16.97 -12.39
CA ALA A 661 35.77 17.32 -11.31
C ALA A 661 35.61 18.78 -10.85
N ALA A 662 35.36 19.72 -11.78
CA ALA A 662 35.06 21.10 -11.44
C ALA A 662 33.71 21.24 -10.71
N ALA A 663 32.68 20.49 -11.12
CA ALA A 663 31.40 20.44 -10.42
C ALA A 663 31.55 19.88 -8.99
N GLU A 664 32.36 18.83 -8.81
CA GLU A 664 32.70 18.33 -7.47
C GLU A 664 33.44 19.39 -6.63
N ALA A 665 34.31 20.20 -7.24
CA ALA A 665 35.00 21.27 -6.53
C ALA A 665 34.04 22.35 -6.01
N GLU A 666 32.93 22.63 -6.72
CA GLU A 666 31.87 23.51 -6.23
C GLU A 666 31.03 22.85 -5.12
N ALA A 667 30.72 21.56 -5.25
CA ALA A 667 30.03 20.81 -4.19
C ALA A 667 30.83 20.78 -2.87
N LYS A 668 32.18 20.79 -2.95
CA LYS A 668 33.07 20.90 -1.78
C LYS A 668 33.04 22.28 -1.12
N LYS A 669 32.55 23.32 -1.81
CA LYS A 669 32.34 24.70 -1.29
C LYS A 669 30.90 24.94 -0.79
N PRO A 670 30.23 23.88 -0.34
CA PRO A 670 28.76 23.75 -0.22
C PRO A 670 27.86 24.47 -1.24
N ASP A 671 28.31 24.74 -2.47
CA ASP A 671 27.47 25.38 -3.51
C ASP A 671 26.76 24.31 -4.35
N PHE A 672 25.78 23.66 -3.74
CA PHE A 672 25.12 22.49 -4.31
C PHE A 672 24.23 22.80 -5.52
N ASP A 673 23.64 23.99 -5.59
CA ASP A 673 22.82 24.41 -6.73
C ASP A 673 23.71 24.61 -7.98
N LYS A 674 24.85 25.27 -7.81
CA LYS A 674 25.83 25.44 -8.88
C LYS A 674 26.44 24.12 -9.31
N ALA A 675 26.81 23.26 -8.35
CA ALA A 675 27.33 21.93 -8.65
C ALA A 675 26.29 21.05 -9.36
N GLY A 676 25.04 21.07 -8.92
CA GLY A 676 23.93 20.35 -9.55
C GLY A 676 23.73 20.79 -10.99
N THR A 677 23.64 22.10 -11.22
CA THR A 677 23.55 22.69 -12.57
C THR A 677 24.73 22.26 -13.45
N ALA A 678 25.94 22.20 -12.91
CA ALA A 678 27.13 21.77 -13.63
C ALA A 678 27.09 20.27 -13.98
N PHE A 679 26.67 19.39 -13.06
CA PHE A 679 26.48 17.97 -13.36
C PHE A 679 25.37 17.74 -14.40
N ASP A 680 24.25 18.43 -14.29
CA ASP A 680 23.17 18.35 -15.28
C ASP A 680 23.63 18.81 -16.68
N GLN A 681 24.47 19.85 -16.73
CA GLN A 681 25.07 20.30 -17.97
C GLN A 681 26.02 19.23 -18.55
N VAL A 682 26.86 18.58 -17.73
CA VAL A 682 27.72 17.48 -18.19
C VAL A 682 26.86 16.31 -18.71
N ARG A 683 25.81 15.92 -17.98
CA ARG A 683 24.87 14.86 -18.41
C ARG A 683 24.22 15.18 -19.76
N LYS A 684 23.82 16.43 -19.98
CA LYS A 684 23.24 16.89 -21.24
C LYS A 684 24.26 16.86 -22.37
N GLU A 685 25.49 17.31 -22.15
CA GLU A 685 26.52 17.28 -23.18
C GLU A 685 26.99 15.85 -23.53
N LEU A 686 26.84 14.90 -22.61
CA LEU A 686 27.11 13.48 -22.83
C LEU A 686 26.01 12.76 -23.65
N GLU A 687 24.91 13.42 -23.99
CA GLU A 687 23.75 12.81 -24.67
C GLU A 687 24.12 12.06 -25.94
N LYS A 688 24.90 12.70 -26.82
CA LYS A 688 25.31 12.10 -28.09
C LYS A 688 26.13 10.82 -27.87
N LEU A 689 27.18 10.90 -27.04
CA LEU A 689 28.02 9.75 -26.72
C LEU A 689 27.24 8.64 -26.01
N SER A 690 26.28 9.01 -25.16
CA SER A 690 25.41 8.08 -24.45
C SER A 690 24.46 7.35 -25.41
N THR A 691 23.97 8.03 -26.44
CA THR A 691 23.12 7.42 -27.47
C THR A 691 23.92 6.40 -28.27
N GLU A 692 25.08 6.81 -28.79
CA GLU A 692 25.99 5.93 -29.56
C GLU A 692 26.41 4.68 -28.75
N ALA A 693 26.70 4.85 -27.46
CA ALA A 693 27.07 3.73 -26.59
C ALA A 693 25.88 2.83 -26.20
N ALA A 694 24.69 3.38 -25.97
CA ALA A 694 23.49 2.58 -25.71
C ALA A 694 23.15 1.69 -26.92
N GLU A 695 23.18 2.25 -28.13
CA GLU A 695 22.98 1.51 -29.38
C GLU A 695 24.07 0.44 -29.59
N ALA A 696 25.33 0.77 -29.29
CA ALA A 696 26.43 -0.20 -29.40
C ALA A 696 26.26 -1.36 -28.41
N TYR A 697 25.88 -1.09 -27.16
CA TYR A 697 25.60 -2.15 -26.19
C TYR A 697 24.40 -3.01 -26.58
N GLU A 698 23.30 -2.39 -27.00
CA GLU A 698 22.11 -3.11 -27.48
C GLU A 698 22.47 -4.04 -28.65
N MET A 699 23.25 -3.54 -29.62
CA MET A 699 23.73 -4.33 -30.74
C MET A 699 24.65 -5.48 -30.28
N MET A 700 25.60 -5.21 -29.38
CA MET A 700 26.51 -6.23 -28.84
C MET A 700 25.78 -7.33 -28.09
N ASP A 701 24.81 -6.95 -27.24
CA ASP A 701 23.98 -7.89 -26.49
C ASP A 701 23.13 -8.75 -27.44
N GLY A 702 22.72 -8.23 -28.61
CA GLY A 702 21.94 -8.98 -29.61
C GLY A 702 22.72 -9.88 -30.58
N VAL A 703 24.06 -9.78 -30.69
CA VAL A 703 24.83 -10.57 -31.68
C VAL A 703 24.80 -12.06 -31.35
N GLY A 704 24.01 -12.87 -32.06
CA GLY A 704 23.92 -14.32 -31.81
C GLY A 704 23.19 -14.66 -30.50
N SER A 705 22.32 -13.76 -30.04
CA SER A 705 21.57 -13.83 -28.78
C SER A 705 20.10 -13.47 -29.04
N ASN A 706 19.22 -13.85 -28.10
CA ASN A 706 17.85 -13.34 -28.02
C ASN A 706 17.72 -12.06 -27.13
N ALA A 707 18.84 -11.56 -26.60
CA ALA A 707 18.95 -10.29 -25.88
C ALA A 707 19.08 -9.10 -26.85
N GLY A 708 19.20 -7.87 -26.32
CA GLY A 708 19.37 -6.68 -27.17
C GLY A 708 18.07 -6.10 -27.75
N HIS A 709 16.96 -6.18 -26.99
CA HIS A 709 15.70 -5.50 -27.31
C HIS A 709 15.23 -4.54 -26.20
N SER A 710 16.12 -4.22 -25.27
CA SER A 710 15.81 -3.33 -24.16
C SER A 710 15.58 -1.90 -24.65
N LEU A 711 16.47 -1.36 -25.47
CA LEU A 711 16.36 -0.01 -26.01
C LEU A 711 15.17 0.09 -26.97
N ASP A 712 14.95 -0.92 -27.82
CA ASP A 712 13.82 -0.90 -28.76
C ASP A 712 12.45 -1.02 -28.07
N ARG A 713 12.39 -1.61 -26.86
CA ARG A 713 11.12 -1.82 -26.11
C ARG A 713 10.89 -0.85 -24.97
N HIS A 714 11.95 -0.25 -24.44
CA HIS A 714 11.94 0.57 -23.23
C HIS A 714 12.82 1.82 -23.34
N GLY A 715 13.48 2.05 -24.47
CA GLY A 715 14.28 3.24 -24.72
C GLY A 715 13.46 4.53 -24.82
N PRO A 716 14.13 5.69 -24.79
CA PRO A 716 13.48 7.00 -24.81
C PRO A 716 12.73 7.31 -26.09
N ASP A 717 13.13 6.70 -27.21
CA ASP A 717 12.51 6.90 -28.52
C ASP A 717 11.21 6.10 -28.70
N VAL A 718 10.90 5.19 -27.76
CA VAL A 718 9.62 4.46 -27.77
C VAL A 718 8.48 5.45 -27.53
N SER A 719 7.50 5.48 -28.44
CA SER A 719 6.37 6.40 -28.31
C SER A 719 5.42 5.97 -27.19
N ASP A 720 4.67 6.93 -26.65
CA ASP A 720 3.63 6.65 -25.66
C ASP A 720 2.56 5.72 -26.26
N GLU A 721 2.22 5.94 -27.52
CA GLU A 721 1.31 5.12 -28.31
C GLU A 721 1.78 3.66 -28.44
N ASP A 722 3.08 3.40 -28.58
CA ASP A 722 3.63 2.05 -28.66
C ASP A 722 3.53 1.33 -27.31
N LEU A 723 3.81 2.02 -26.20
CA LEU A 723 3.64 1.46 -24.85
C LEU A 723 2.17 1.12 -24.57
N ILE A 724 1.26 2.02 -24.94
CA ILE A 724 -0.19 1.80 -24.81
C ILE A 724 -0.64 0.65 -25.71
N THR A 725 -0.10 0.56 -26.94
CA THR A 725 -0.41 -0.53 -27.88
C THR A 725 0.06 -1.86 -27.34
N ARG A 726 1.24 -1.93 -26.71
CA ARG A 726 1.72 -3.13 -26.02
C ARG A 726 0.77 -3.58 -24.92
N LEU A 727 0.25 -2.66 -24.10
CA LEU A 727 -0.76 -3.00 -23.08
C LEU A 727 -2.09 -3.48 -23.68
N LYS A 728 -2.55 -2.81 -24.74
CA LYS A 728 -3.86 -3.08 -25.36
C LYS A 728 -3.90 -4.31 -26.26
N THR A 729 -2.76 -4.68 -26.83
CA THR A 729 -2.72 -5.72 -27.86
C THR A 729 -1.66 -6.80 -27.58
N GLY A 730 -0.76 -6.58 -26.62
CA GLY A 730 0.40 -7.42 -26.41
C GLY A 730 1.47 -7.26 -27.48
N LYS A 731 1.32 -6.38 -28.49
CA LYS A 731 2.34 -6.17 -29.53
C LYS A 731 3.47 -5.29 -28.96
N PRO A 732 4.70 -5.81 -28.76
CA PRO A 732 5.80 -4.97 -28.30
C PRO A 732 6.20 -3.94 -29.38
N PRO A 733 6.86 -2.83 -29.00
CA PRO A 733 7.25 -1.78 -29.94
C PRO A 733 8.08 -2.28 -31.13
N ASN A 734 8.89 -3.34 -30.94
CA ASN A 734 9.78 -3.88 -31.96
C ASN A 734 9.23 -5.08 -32.74
N ALA A 735 7.92 -5.37 -32.66
CA ALA A 735 7.35 -6.54 -33.32
C ALA A 735 7.45 -6.47 -34.86
N HIS A 736 8.00 -7.51 -35.48
CA HIS A 736 8.14 -7.61 -36.94
C HIS A 736 6.88 -8.16 -37.62
N SER A 737 6.07 -8.91 -36.87
CA SER A 737 4.81 -9.50 -37.32
C SER A 737 3.69 -9.27 -36.31
N ASP A 738 2.44 -9.55 -36.71
CA ASP A 738 1.29 -9.47 -35.80
C ASP A 738 1.19 -10.68 -34.85
N ASP A 739 2.03 -11.71 -35.06
CA ASP A 739 2.05 -12.92 -34.23
C ASP A 739 3.03 -12.81 -33.05
N GLU A 740 3.95 -11.84 -33.08
CA GLU A 740 4.85 -11.54 -31.98
C GLU A 740 4.13 -10.83 -30.82
N ARG A 741 3.90 -11.55 -29.72
CA ARG A 741 3.20 -11.03 -28.54
C ARG A 741 4.06 -11.08 -27.28
N SER A 742 4.15 -9.95 -26.59
CA SER A 742 4.79 -9.75 -25.28
C SER A 742 3.79 -9.10 -24.32
N PHE A 743 2.94 -9.94 -23.71
CA PHE A 743 1.95 -9.50 -22.73
C PHE A 743 2.63 -9.03 -21.44
N THR A 744 2.25 -7.86 -20.93
CA THR A 744 2.78 -7.28 -19.70
C THR A 744 1.70 -6.53 -18.93
N GLY A 745 1.79 -6.48 -17.60
CA GLY A 745 0.91 -5.69 -16.74
C GLY A 745 1.25 -4.20 -16.72
N ALA A 746 2.49 -3.85 -17.06
CA ALA A 746 2.95 -2.48 -17.19
C ALA A 746 3.91 -2.33 -18.39
N SER A 747 3.85 -1.19 -19.07
CA SER A 747 4.76 -0.85 -20.16
C SER A 747 5.40 0.50 -19.86
N SER A 748 6.73 0.51 -19.75
CA SER A 748 7.51 1.66 -19.31
C SER A 748 8.62 1.99 -20.29
N LYS A 749 9.09 3.24 -20.27
CA LYS A 749 10.26 3.70 -21.01
C LYS A 749 11.13 4.63 -20.20
N PHE A 750 12.43 4.62 -20.46
CA PHE A 750 13.37 5.61 -19.92
C PHE A 750 13.11 6.98 -20.53
N HIS A 751 13.41 8.05 -19.79
CA HIS A 751 13.36 9.41 -20.30
C HIS A 751 14.50 9.75 -21.26
N SER A 752 15.65 9.09 -21.13
CA SER A 752 16.83 9.39 -21.96
C SER A 752 17.84 8.23 -22.03
N PRO A 753 18.74 8.22 -23.04
CA PRO A 753 19.77 7.18 -23.17
C PRO A 753 20.77 7.18 -22.01
N GLN A 754 21.01 8.35 -21.41
CA GLN A 754 21.82 8.50 -20.20
C GLN A 754 21.23 7.72 -19.01
N ASP A 755 19.91 7.72 -18.86
CA ASP A 755 19.22 7.01 -17.77
C ASP A 755 19.30 5.50 -17.98
N TRP A 756 19.18 5.06 -19.23
CA TRP A 756 19.40 3.67 -19.61
C TRP A 756 20.85 3.23 -19.32
N LEU A 757 21.85 3.95 -19.81
CA LEU A 757 23.27 3.58 -19.58
C LEU A 757 23.66 3.61 -18.11
N SER A 758 23.19 4.63 -17.38
CA SER A 758 23.42 4.70 -15.94
C SER A 758 22.81 3.51 -15.21
N GLY A 759 21.63 3.04 -15.62
CA GLY A 759 20.98 1.86 -15.02
C GLY A 759 21.80 0.59 -15.22
N ARG A 760 22.26 0.36 -16.46
CA ARG A 760 23.15 -0.76 -16.80
C ARG A 760 24.43 -0.73 -15.95
N GLU A 761 25.01 0.45 -15.76
CA GLU A 761 26.25 0.61 -15.00
C GLU A 761 26.08 0.34 -13.50
N ILE A 762 25.04 0.90 -12.89
CA ILE A 762 24.75 0.69 -11.46
C ILE A 762 24.51 -0.81 -11.21
N ALA A 763 23.82 -1.48 -12.12
CA ALA A 763 23.60 -2.93 -12.05
C ALA A 763 24.90 -3.74 -12.23
N ALA A 764 25.84 -3.27 -13.07
CA ALA A 764 27.16 -3.90 -13.22
C ALA A 764 28.03 -3.78 -11.96
N GLU A 765 28.08 -2.60 -11.34
CA GLU A 765 28.77 -2.41 -10.06
C GLU A 765 28.17 -3.28 -8.95
N ALA A 766 26.83 -3.39 -8.95
CA ALA A 766 26.07 -4.26 -8.07
C ALA A 766 26.37 -5.75 -8.27
N ALA A 767 26.48 -6.18 -9.53
CA ALA A 767 26.86 -7.55 -9.88
C ALA A 767 28.26 -7.86 -9.35
N LEU A 768 29.21 -6.96 -9.59
CA LEU A 768 30.59 -7.12 -9.14
C LEU A 768 30.68 -7.21 -7.61
N ALA A 769 29.91 -6.39 -6.89
CA ALA A 769 29.82 -6.45 -5.42
C ALA A 769 29.28 -7.79 -4.88
N LYS A 770 28.57 -8.56 -5.71
CA LYS A 770 28.11 -9.93 -5.41
C LYS A 770 29.01 -11.03 -5.98
N GLY A 771 30.16 -10.67 -6.55
CA GLY A 771 31.11 -11.62 -7.13
C GLY A 771 30.81 -12.01 -8.58
N VAL A 772 29.92 -11.28 -9.26
CA VAL A 772 29.64 -11.47 -10.69
C VAL A 772 30.32 -10.37 -11.49
N ASP A 773 31.44 -10.69 -12.13
CA ASP A 773 32.12 -9.77 -13.05
C ASP A 773 31.56 -9.95 -14.46
N ILE A 774 30.78 -8.96 -14.92
CA ILE A 774 30.14 -8.98 -16.24
C ILE A 774 31.12 -8.88 -17.42
N THR A 775 32.43 -8.77 -17.16
CA THR A 775 33.49 -8.74 -18.17
C THR A 775 34.20 -10.08 -18.34
N GLU A 776 33.87 -11.09 -17.54
CA GLU A 776 34.42 -12.44 -17.68
C GLU A 776 34.05 -13.07 -19.03
N THR A 777 34.99 -13.82 -19.59
CA THR A 777 34.83 -14.59 -20.84
C THR A 777 34.76 -16.10 -20.61
N GLU A 778 34.96 -16.54 -19.37
CA GLU A 778 34.82 -17.93 -18.95
C GLU A 778 34.16 -17.98 -17.58
N MET A 779 33.07 -18.70 -17.45
CA MET A 779 32.43 -18.94 -16.17
C MET A 779 32.88 -20.29 -15.60
N THR A 780 33.15 -20.33 -14.29
CA THR A 780 33.50 -21.57 -13.58
C THR A 780 32.26 -22.45 -13.39
N PHE A 781 32.31 -23.71 -13.81
CA PHE A 781 31.21 -24.68 -13.62
C PHE A 781 31.45 -25.51 -12.36
N THR A 782 30.51 -25.48 -11.40
CA THR A 782 30.65 -26.15 -10.09
C THR A 782 29.52 -27.15 -9.75
N GLY A 783 28.53 -27.35 -10.65
CA GLY A 783 27.23 -27.95 -10.30
C GLY A 783 26.79 -29.20 -11.11
N ASN A 784 25.51 -29.56 -10.94
CA ASN A 784 24.82 -30.68 -11.62
C ASN A 784 24.10 -30.18 -12.90
N PRO A 785 24.38 -30.75 -14.10
CA PRO A 785 23.90 -30.26 -15.40
C PRO A 785 22.37 -30.18 -15.60
N LEU A 786 21.56 -30.68 -14.67
CA LEU A 786 20.09 -30.62 -14.73
C LEU A 786 19.47 -29.60 -13.76
N THR A 787 20.25 -29.01 -12.85
CA THR A 787 19.75 -28.13 -11.77
C THR A 787 20.64 -26.93 -11.47
N ASP A 788 21.74 -26.75 -12.19
CA ASP A 788 22.76 -25.73 -11.94
C ASP A 788 23.57 -25.53 -13.26
N PRO A 789 23.95 -24.30 -13.64
CA PRO A 789 23.90 -23.08 -12.85
C PRO A 789 22.74 -22.12 -13.20
N ASP A 790 22.14 -21.52 -12.16
CA ASP A 790 21.34 -20.30 -12.30
C ASP A 790 22.30 -19.14 -12.67
N GLU A 791 22.30 -18.74 -13.93
CA GLU A 791 23.23 -17.71 -14.44
C GLU A 791 22.49 -16.44 -14.83
N SER A 792 21.69 -15.95 -13.89
CA SER A 792 21.08 -14.63 -14.01
C SER A 792 21.46 -13.76 -12.82
N ALA A 793 21.90 -12.55 -13.10
CA ALA A 793 22.15 -11.51 -12.12
C ALA A 793 21.10 -10.42 -12.32
N ASP A 794 20.00 -10.53 -11.58
CA ASP A 794 18.90 -9.57 -11.58
C ASP A 794 19.04 -8.55 -10.43
N PHE A 795 18.78 -7.29 -10.77
CA PHE A 795 18.87 -6.16 -9.87
C PHE A 795 17.72 -5.20 -10.10
N THR A 796 17.16 -4.68 -9.02
CA THR A 796 16.38 -3.45 -9.07
C THR A 796 17.24 -2.31 -8.53
N VAL A 797 17.63 -1.39 -9.41
CA VAL A 797 18.52 -0.26 -9.11
C VAL A 797 17.74 1.02 -8.90
N GLU A 798 18.12 1.80 -7.88
CA GLU A 798 17.51 3.09 -7.56
C GLU A 798 18.37 4.24 -8.11
N HIS A 799 17.77 5.08 -8.95
CA HIS A 799 18.42 6.23 -9.56
C HIS A 799 18.29 7.50 -8.69
N GLY A 800 17.46 7.51 -7.65
CA GLY A 800 17.31 8.64 -6.72
C GLY A 800 16.53 9.85 -7.28
N ARG A 801 16.10 9.79 -8.54
CA ARG A 801 15.25 10.77 -9.23
C ARG A 801 14.35 10.08 -10.26
N PRO A 802 13.29 10.75 -10.76
CA PRO A 802 12.51 10.29 -11.91
C PRO A 802 13.40 9.93 -13.11
N ILE A 803 13.16 8.75 -13.71
CA ILE A 803 13.87 8.25 -14.89
C ILE A 803 12.95 7.81 -16.02
N ASP A 804 11.63 7.93 -15.86
CA ASP A 804 10.72 7.25 -16.78
C ASP A 804 9.33 7.87 -17.00
N LYS A 805 8.63 7.21 -17.93
CA LYS A 805 7.18 7.19 -18.02
C LYS A 805 6.68 5.74 -18.11
N ALA A 806 5.55 5.42 -17.47
CA ALA A 806 4.94 4.11 -17.51
C ALA A 806 3.41 4.15 -17.63
N TYR A 807 2.87 3.07 -18.19
CA TYR A 807 1.45 2.79 -18.25
C TYR A 807 1.18 1.48 -17.54
N ILE A 808 0.24 1.47 -16.59
CA ILE A 808 -0.13 0.29 -15.80
C ILE A 808 -1.54 -0.14 -16.18
N GLY A 809 -1.71 -1.38 -16.65
CA GLY A 809 -3.01 -1.93 -16.96
C GLY A 809 -3.94 -2.00 -15.73
N ARG A 810 -5.20 -1.56 -15.89
CA ARG A 810 -6.20 -1.54 -14.81
C ARG A 810 -7.38 -2.46 -15.12
N LYS A 811 -8.08 -2.21 -16.23
CA LYS A 811 -9.17 -3.07 -16.71
C LYS A 811 -8.69 -3.96 -17.83
N LYS A 812 -8.95 -5.27 -17.75
CA LYS A 812 -8.61 -6.22 -18.83
C LYS A 812 -9.61 -6.13 -19.97
N HIS A 813 -9.14 -6.34 -21.20
CA HIS A 813 -10.04 -6.60 -22.31
C HIS A 813 -10.79 -7.91 -22.09
N LEU A 814 -11.96 -8.03 -22.72
CA LEU A 814 -12.73 -9.26 -22.76
C LEU A 814 -12.64 -9.87 -24.15
N ARG A 815 -12.45 -11.18 -24.20
CA ARG A 815 -12.49 -11.99 -25.43
C ARG A 815 -13.42 -13.17 -25.24
N SER A 816 -13.83 -13.79 -26.34
CA SER A 816 -14.59 -15.04 -26.28
C SER A 816 -13.65 -16.24 -26.20
N ASP A 817 -14.00 -17.24 -25.40
CA ASP A 817 -13.36 -18.56 -25.42
C ASP A 817 -13.95 -19.48 -26.52
N ASP A 818 -13.46 -20.71 -26.62
CA ASP A 818 -13.92 -21.70 -27.61
C ASP A 818 -15.41 -22.08 -27.46
N SER A 819 -16.00 -21.81 -26.29
CA SER A 819 -17.42 -22.02 -26.02
C SER A 819 -18.29 -20.81 -26.33
N GLY A 820 -17.67 -19.68 -26.70
CA GLY A 820 -18.31 -18.39 -26.90
C GLY A 820 -18.53 -17.60 -25.61
N GLU A 821 -18.02 -18.08 -24.47
CA GLU A 821 -18.14 -17.39 -23.19
C GLU A 821 -17.14 -16.21 -23.13
N PRO A 822 -17.58 -15.01 -22.68
CA PRO A 822 -16.66 -13.91 -22.43
C PRO A 822 -15.72 -14.21 -21.27
N ILE A 823 -14.42 -14.06 -21.49
CA ILE A 823 -13.34 -14.24 -20.51
C ILE A 823 -12.35 -13.08 -20.57
N ALA A 824 -11.67 -12.82 -19.45
CA ALA A 824 -10.63 -11.79 -19.39
C ALA A 824 -9.43 -12.17 -20.27
N ASP A 825 -8.95 -11.20 -21.04
CA ASP A 825 -7.77 -11.32 -21.88
C ASP A 825 -6.47 -11.07 -21.09
N LYS A 826 -5.32 -11.27 -21.74
CA LYS A 826 -3.99 -10.90 -21.23
C LYS A 826 -3.67 -9.41 -21.44
N THR A 827 -4.52 -8.69 -22.14
CA THR A 827 -4.38 -7.28 -22.53
C THR A 827 -5.35 -6.39 -21.75
N TYR A 828 -5.13 -5.08 -21.80
CA TYR A 828 -5.85 -4.09 -20.98
C TYR A 828 -6.62 -3.08 -21.82
N GLU A 829 -7.84 -2.80 -21.42
CA GLU A 829 -8.70 -1.76 -22.00
C GLU A 829 -8.38 -0.38 -21.43
N SER A 830 -8.23 -0.31 -20.11
CA SER A 830 -7.87 0.91 -19.39
C SER A 830 -6.54 0.77 -18.69
N PHE A 831 -5.86 1.90 -18.53
CA PHE A 831 -4.55 2.02 -17.95
C PHE A 831 -4.42 3.30 -17.14
N GLU A 832 -3.54 3.25 -16.15
CA GLU A 832 -3.05 4.41 -15.42
C GLU A 832 -1.75 4.90 -16.04
N GLU A 833 -1.66 6.21 -16.26
CA GLU A 833 -0.41 6.87 -16.62
C GLU A 833 0.36 7.24 -15.36
N VAL A 834 1.61 6.79 -15.30
CA VAL A 834 2.49 6.94 -14.16
C VAL A 834 3.78 7.59 -14.61
N GLU A 835 4.21 8.58 -13.84
CA GLU A 835 5.48 9.26 -14.01
C GLU A 835 6.19 9.39 -12.66
N GLY A 836 7.50 9.51 -12.73
CA GLY A 836 8.33 9.72 -11.56
C GLY A 836 8.90 8.44 -10.96
N LEU A 837 8.84 7.30 -11.66
CA LEU A 837 9.53 6.10 -11.21
C LEU A 837 11.01 6.40 -11.16
N THR A 838 11.62 5.92 -10.08
CA THR A 838 13.03 6.18 -9.80
C THR A 838 13.87 4.92 -9.88
N ARG A 839 13.28 3.78 -10.26
CA ARG A 839 13.94 2.48 -10.27
C ARG A 839 13.90 1.83 -11.64
N ALA A 840 14.96 1.10 -11.96
CA ALA A 840 15.03 0.23 -13.13
C ALA A 840 15.31 -1.21 -12.71
N TYR A 841 14.65 -2.16 -13.36
CA TYR A 841 15.01 -3.56 -13.32
C TYR A 841 16.08 -3.78 -14.38
N VAL A 842 17.12 -4.53 -14.04
CA VAL A 842 18.21 -4.93 -14.95
C VAL A 842 18.51 -6.40 -14.70
N ASN A 843 18.59 -7.18 -15.77
CA ASN A 843 18.92 -8.60 -15.72
C ASN A 843 20.05 -8.90 -16.70
N PHE A 844 21.17 -9.37 -16.16
CA PHE A 844 22.26 -9.95 -16.94
C PHE A 844 22.13 -11.47 -16.91
N ILE A 845 22.32 -12.13 -18.05
CA ILE A 845 22.43 -13.58 -18.15
C ILE A 845 23.77 -13.96 -18.77
N TRP A 846 24.31 -15.10 -18.39
CA TRP A 846 25.46 -15.66 -19.10
C TRP A 846 24.98 -16.44 -20.32
N GLU A 847 25.63 -16.18 -21.45
CA GLU A 847 25.44 -16.94 -22.69
C GLU A 847 26.74 -17.66 -23.07
N PRO A 848 26.71 -18.99 -23.22
CA PRO A 848 27.88 -19.75 -23.60
C PRO A 848 28.22 -19.56 -25.09
N GLU A 849 29.50 -19.63 -25.42
CA GLU A 849 29.93 -19.70 -26.82
C GLU A 849 29.41 -20.98 -27.48
N LEU A 850 29.02 -20.89 -28.76
CA LEU A 850 28.63 -22.06 -29.53
C LEU A 850 29.79 -23.05 -29.63
N LEU A 851 29.55 -24.30 -29.23
CA LEU A 851 30.52 -25.36 -29.48
C LEU A 851 30.80 -25.48 -30.99
N PRO A 852 32.07 -25.55 -31.43
CA PRO A 852 32.41 -25.64 -32.84
C PRO A 852 31.72 -26.83 -33.50
N ALA A 853 31.02 -26.59 -34.61
CA ALA A 853 30.49 -27.64 -35.46
C ALA A 853 31.66 -28.44 -36.05
N GLU A 854 31.87 -29.69 -35.60
CA GLU A 854 32.74 -30.61 -36.31
C GLU A 854 31.91 -31.41 -37.33
N THR A 855 32.36 -31.33 -38.58
CA THR A 855 31.96 -32.15 -39.71
C THR A 855 32.01 -33.64 -39.37
N THR A 856 30.95 -34.17 -38.78
CA THR A 856 30.60 -35.57 -38.96
C THR A 856 29.63 -35.63 -40.13
N ASN A 857 30.02 -36.37 -41.16
CA ASN A 857 29.32 -36.53 -42.43
C ASN A 857 27.78 -36.51 -42.28
N HIS A 858 27.13 -35.45 -42.73
CA HIS A 858 25.89 -35.45 -43.52
C HIS A 858 25.54 -34.01 -43.95
N PRO A 859 25.72 -33.64 -45.23
CA PRO A 859 24.92 -32.59 -45.82
C PRO A 859 23.58 -33.19 -46.24
N ASP A 860 22.47 -32.60 -45.78
CA ASP A 860 21.23 -32.59 -46.58
C ASP A 860 20.81 -31.12 -46.77
N PRO A 861 21.03 -30.51 -47.96
CA PRO A 861 20.83 -29.10 -48.21
C PRO A 861 19.37 -28.75 -48.54
N ALA A 862 18.40 -29.40 -47.88
CA ALA A 862 16.98 -29.20 -48.18
C ALA A 862 16.09 -29.36 -46.94
N THR A 863 16.36 -28.60 -45.88
CA THR A 863 15.34 -28.28 -44.89
C THR A 863 15.67 -26.92 -44.28
N ASP A 864 14.78 -25.96 -44.49
CA ASP A 864 14.68 -24.77 -43.63
C ASP A 864 14.65 -25.25 -42.18
N TYR A 865 15.63 -24.86 -41.38
CA TYR A 865 15.58 -25.04 -39.94
C TYR A 865 14.80 -23.84 -39.37
N PRO A 866 13.63 -24.04 -38.73
CA PRO A 866 12.95 -22.98 -38.01
C PRO A 866 13.82 -22.54 -36.82
N GLU A 867 14.01 -21.23 -36.66
CA GLU A 867 14.62 -20.50 -35.54
C GLU A 867 15.48 -21.35 -34.59
N GLU A 868 16.80 -21.40 -34.81
CA GLU A 868 17.72 -21.99 -33.83
C GLU A 868 17.59 -21.26 -32.49
N LYS A 869 17.07 -21.95 -31.47
CA LYS A 869 17.12 -21.45 -30.10
C LYS A 869 18.61 -21.32 -29.69
N ALA A 870 18.98 -20.15 -29.16
CA ALA A 870 20.29 -19.95 -28.54
C ALA A 870 20.62 -21.08 -27.56
N GLN A 871 21.86 -21.55 -27.60
CA GLN A 871 22.38 -22.59 -26.71
C GLN A 871 22.41 -22.05 -25.27
N ASP A 872 21.77 -22.74 -24.33
CA ASP A 872 21.87 -22.44 -22.90
C ASP A 872 23.01 -23.25 -22.25
N ASN A 873 23.32 -22.95 -20.99
CA ASN A 873 24.43 -23.59 -20.27
C ASN A 873 24.21 -25.10 -20.08
N ALA A 874 22.96 -25.53 -19.90
CA ALA A 874 22.62 -26.94 -19.76
C ALA A 874 22.90 -27.69 -21.08
N ASP A 875 22.50 -27.12 -22.22
CA ASP A 875 22.78 -27.65 -23.55
C ASP A 875 24.30 -27.63 -23.86
N TYR A 876 25.01 -26.57 -23.49
CA TYR A 876 26.47 -26.51 -23.62
C TYR A 876 27.15 -27.64 -22.84
N VAL A 877 26.83 -27.80 -21.55
CA VAL A 877 27.41 -28.84 -20.69
C VAL A 877 27.06 -30.23 -21.19
N ALA A 878 25.82 -30.46 -21.64
CA ALA A 878 25.38 -31.73 -22.19
C ALA A 878 26.19 -32.10 -23.45
N LYS A 879 26.29 -31.19 -24.42
CA LYS A 879 27.06 -31.40 -25.66
C LYS A 879 28.55 -31.56 -25.39
N TYR A 880 29.12 -30.77 -24.48
CA TYR A 880 30.51 -30.89 -24.06
C TYR A 880 30.78 -32.26 -23.42
N THR A 881 29.91 -32.71 -22.52
CA THR A 881 30.03 -34.01 -21.84
C THR A 881 29.94 -35.17 -22.82
N ILE A 882 29.03 -35.12 -23.80
CA ILE A 882 28.93 -36.11 -24.88
C ILE A 882 30.24 -36.16 -25.68
N ARG A 883 30.84 -35.00 -25.98
CA ARG A 883 32.05 -34.90 -26.81
C ARG A 883 33.32 -35.34 -26.07
N HIS A 884 33.43 -35.04 -24.79
CA HIS A 884 34.67 -35.18 -24.02
C HIS A 884 34.62 -36.26 -22.94
N ASN A 885 33.49 -36.96 -22.77
CA ASN A 885 33.23 -37.94 -21.72
C ASN A 885 33.40 -37.39 -20.28
N SER A 886 33.38 -36.08 -20.11
CA SER A 886 33.39 -35.39 -18.81
C SER A 886 32.76 -34.00 -18.94
N ALA A 887 32.20 -33.48 -17.84
CA ALA A 887 31.71 -32.10 -17.79
C ALA A 887 32.86 -31.08 -17.95
N PRO A 888 32.59 -29.88 -18.51
CA PRO A 888 33.59 -28.83 -18.60
C PRO A 888 33.92 -28.28 -17.21
N ALA A 889 35.18 -27.94 -16.95
CA ALA A 889 35.56 -27.20 -15.74
C ALA A 889 35.20 -25.70 -15.84
N LYS A 890 35.09 -25.19 -17.06
CA LYS A 890 34.76 -23.81 -17.40
C LYS A 890 33.91 -23.76 -18.66
N ILE A 891 32.98 -22.82 -18.72
CA ILE A 891 32.12 -22.56 -19.86
C ILE A 891 32.56 -21.22 -20.47
N PRO A 892 33.21 -21.21 -21.64
CA PRO A 892 33.46 -19.99 -22.40
C PRO A 892 32.14 -19.33 -22.82
N GLY A 893 32.10 -18.01 -22.79
CA GLY A 893 30.86 -17.27 -23.01
C GLY A 893 31.02 -15.79 -22.71
N ARG A 894 29.89 -15.13 -22.47
CA ARG A 894 29.84 -13.72 -22.06
C ARG A 894 28.56 -13.43 -21.28
N TRP A 895 28.59 -12.37 -20.48
CA TRP A 895 27.37 -11.79 -19.91
C TRP A 895 26.68 -10.88 -20.94
N VAL A 896 25.38 -11.10 -21.14
CA VAL A 896 24.51 -10.24 -21.97
C VAL A 896 23.40 -9.64 -21.13
N MET A 897 22.99 -8.41 -21.45
CA MET A 897 21.85 -7.78 -20.78
C MET A 897 20.52 -8.23 -21.42
N MET A 898 19.84 -9.17 -20.78
CA MET A 898 18.58 -9.73 -21.30
C MET A 898 17.41 -8.75 -21.21
N GLN A 899 17.30 -8.01 -20.11
CA GLN A 899 16.20 -7.07 -19.87
C GLN A 899 16.67 -5.86 -19.09
N GLN A 900 16.19 -4.68 -19.49
CA GLN A 900 16.25 -3.50 -18.66
C GLN A 900 15.01 -2.61 -18.89
N TYR A 901 14.34 -2.17 -17.82
CA TYR A 901 13.18 -1.28 -17.91
C TYR A 901 12.87 -0.57 -16.59
N PRO A 902 12.24 0.62 -16.61
CA PRO A 902 11.76 1.27 -15.40
C PRO A 902 10.64 0.47 -14.71
N VAL A 903 10.70 0.34 -13.38
CA VAL A 903 9.83 -0.57 -12.61
C VAL A 903 8.55 0.12 -12.16
N ALA A 904 7.42 -0.16 -12.79
CA ALA A 904 6.13 0.38 -12.35
C ALA A 904 5.49 -0.40 -11.18
N ASP A 905 5.91 -1.65 -10.98
CA ASP A 905 5.32 -2.52 -9.98
C ASP A 905 5.63 -2.06 -8.56
N GLY A 906 4.58 -2.03 -7.72
CA GLY A 906 4.67 -1.55 -6.34
C GLY A 906 4.87 -0.05 -6.19
N TRP A 907 4.87 0.71 -7.29
CA TRP A 907 4.90 2.18 -7.26
C TRP A 907 3.57 2.74 -6.76
N ASP A 908 3.65 3.63 -5.78
CA ASP A 908 2.55 4.45 -5.33
C ASP A 908 2.69 5.85 -5.91
N ASN A 909 1.77 6.15 -6.82
CA ASN A 909 1.73 7.40 -7.56
C ASN A 909 1.38 8.61 -6.67
N GLU A 910 0.68 8.38 -5.55
CA GLU A 910 0.32 9.43 -4.59
C GLU A 910 1.51 9.81 -3.73
N THR A 911 2.17 8.82 -3.13
CA THR A 911 3.33 9.07 -2.28
C THR A 911 4.61 9.30 -3.06
N LYS A 912 4.61 9.01 -4.37
CA LYS A 912 5.79 8.97 -5.25
C LYS A 912 6.90 8.11 -4.63
N THR A 913 6.50 6.97 -4.08
CA THR A 913 7.40 6.02 -3.44
C THR A 913 6.95 4.59 -3.72
N TYR A 914 7.85 3.63 -3.53
CA TYR A 914 7.50 2.22 -3.60
C TYR A 914 6.95 1.71 -2.27
N THR A 915 5.86 0.97 -2.32
CA THR A 915 5.14 0.42 -1.16
C THR A 915 5.76 -0.86 -0.57
N ASN A 916 6.71 -1.46 -1.30
CA ASN A 916 7.47 -2.68 -1.03
C ASN A 916 6.64 -3.96 -0.78
N GLY A 917 6.64 -4.84 -1.79
CA GLY A 917 6.17 -6.23 -1.75
C GLY A 917 6.97 -7.21 -2.63
N ASN A 918 8.21 -6.83 -3.02
CA ASN A 918 9.28 -7.61 -3.70
C ASN A 918 9.35 -7.53 -5.25
N PRO A 919 10.42 -6.90 -5.78
CA PRO A 919 11.22 -7.47 -6.88
C PRO A 919 12.67 -7.69 -6.42
N GLY A 920 13.34 -8.71 -6.95
CA GLY A 920 14.61 -9.25 -6.48
C GLY A 920 15.71 -8.22 -6.18
N ASN A 921 16.53 -8.54 -5.17
CA ASN A 921 17.86 -7.95 -4.97
C ASN A 921 17.91 -6.40 -5.09
N MET A 922 17.14 -5.70 -4.26
CA MET A 922 17.10 -4.23 -4.25
C MET A 922 18.44 -3.60 -3.84
N ILE A 923 18.95 -2.67 -4.64
CA ILE A 923 20.20 -1.93 -4.36
C ILE A 923 19.91 -0.41 -4.35
N PRO A 924 20.19 0.28 -3.22
CA PRO A 924 19.93 1.71 -3.04
C PRO A 924 20.76 2.67 -3.89
#